data_AF-A0A2L2WV59-F1
#
_entry.id   AF-A0A2L2WV59-F1
#
_cell.length_a   1.000
_cell.length_b   1.000
_cell.length_c   1.000
_cell.angle_alpha   90.00
_cell.angle_beta   90.00
_cell.angle_gamma   90.00
#
_symmetry.space_group_name_H-M   'P 1'
#
loop_
_entity.id
_entity.type
_entity.pdbx_description
1 polymer ?
#
loop_
_entity_poly.entity_id
_entity_poly.type
_entity_poly.pdbx_seq_one_letter_code
_entity_poly.pdbx_strand_id
1 'polypeptide(L)'
;MGITQIIKRNGEIIKLNTKEPFCVVKQATQNSSLMGDDNITLQIVSSEMLSFSKGDKIVVDGFDYTIRTTTTREIQGEDYNIFEPVFYGPMYDLMKTIYRNCDKDGKSDRSTFDLTYTIKEFVQVLIYNLNRDYPGMWAFDELNCPETEAITIQFSGVNCLQVLQTLCNKDNFNLEFLISQNGNVRTIHIGKFGQRVNPPGGAEYFEWGKGNGLYKLKEQKVDDKAVITRLWVEGGTTNIRTNYREYAERLQLPYPRRYNRKRHVLSDGTVIEPNTELIGITNDNDRFLEDVALRDKIGSEEDCKTYDKIFPTRTGRVTALVAGDINAFIDDTMDFDLCKKDDKGTVYLVNEVSAKITFTSGRLAGQQFELEAKNGYDHTTKKFRLIPFTDNRGLTTPTVPFEQGGAYPIEVGATYKITDIFLPESYEENAEEDLWYAAMDDFKQATQAKAQYSLTLDRLYFLEALERGVDVCLFKVGDYAPVRDTRFGIEKQIRIQKITRNLLLEQDYQLTLSDTTAISISTQTVLSVIDHERIINNNRLRDLNKARRGWRTTEDLRNMVYDTDGFFDVDNIRPNSIDTNMLTVGSKSQQFVLTGVILQANVNGNPNNFAASAGILSHLTIDPSRIRAWQMGALTFELPSNAGYYLFAKCSKTGESGTWIMAQTQYKFEPTDDPNNYYFLVGVLSTLYADDNFRDFTTTYGFTRINGNTITTGRIITSDGECYLDLDGNKFRIGDRSSSIDWNVSRNNTITLKNVSVISESGDVAPLGVYRGVWNVNYTYYKNDEVSYTDEKGAIATYRYIHNTPTKGHKPTESVYWGVVAKGIDGVNGDDGKNGDFTEYRYAVSGGKLSHGKAFTASDRNPGSDWTTVMPSVGSLQYLWLTTAKINGETNALRANWTTPIRVTPYDGVDGTPGKDGDVGPALVFRGIYSSSKSYVGSDKRVDVVKYNNHYYVARTDAGTFYNVLPTNTAKWNDFGAEFETIATNLLLAEGANIGDWFMSRGKIVSTLSGSNNITLDASVAQILIDSANDGGGYSMNNFGTIIKLNASQGMLEVRAKNSPSYSTGTAYLSPNGIFANLAGTNAMPSYTGYTHRGAIVGMGFANVAKSDWQLNALETIVAGVYGKASNSGTAPAFGGFFYELYAGGLTLGKRAISGTKKTVYLNAADTMIIGYTSDTSIVYLPANPKEGQVVWVKQWWTGTMRVRPRTGHHIYDDNTENEYYDFDCGRAGMFVFTIGYITSGNTKTKKEAWLVSAWKW
;
A
#
# COMPACT_ATOMS: atom_id res chain seq x y z
N MET A 1 -6.41 32.82 31.60
CA MET A 1 -6.89 31.95 30.50
C MET A 1 -7.53 30.69 31.07
N GLY A 2 -8.73 30.33 30.61
CA GLY A 2 -9.39 29.08 30.99
C GLY A 2 -10.77 29.02 30.35
N ILE A 3 -11.16 27.86 29.85
CA ILE A 3 -12.50 27.66 29.29
C ILE A 3 -13.48 27.64 30.47
N THR A 4 -14.25 28.72 30.63
CA THR A 4 -15.14 28.95 31.77
C THR A 4 -16.58 28.54 31.50
N GLN A 5 -16.96 28.38 30.23
CA GLN A 5 -18.33 28.10 29.85
C GLN A 5 -18.42 27.42 28.48
N ILE A 6 -19.50 26.65 28.31
CA ILE A 6 -19.97 26.15 27.00
C ILE A 6 -21.30 26.83 26.71
N ILE A 7 -21.41 27.39 25.50
CA ILE A 7 -22.60 28.10 25.02
C ILE A 7 -23.39 27.12 24.16
N LYS A 8 -24.57 26.71 24.62
CA LYS A 8 -25.47 25.88 23.83
C LYS A 8 -26.03 26.65 22.65
N ARG A 9 -26.50 25.92 21.63
CA ARG A 9 -27.07 26.54 20.42
C ARG A 9 -28.27 27.46 20.68
N ASN A 10 -29.05 27.19 21.73
CA ASN A 10 -30.18 28.02 22.18
C ASN A 10 -29.76 29.25 23.01
N GLY A 11 -28.46 29.46 23.25
CA GLY A 11 -27.92 30.53 24.08
C GLY A 11 -27.81 30.20 25.57
N GLU A 12 -28.28 29.02 26.00
CA GLU A 12 -28.10 28.55 27.38
C GLU A 12 -26.62 28.30 27.67
N ILE A 13 -26.18 28.57 28.90
CA ILE A 13 -24.77 28.48 29.29
C ILE A 13 -24.59 27.33 30.27
N ILE A 14 -23.71 26.39 29.92
CA ILE A 14 -23.13 25.43 30.87
C ILE A 14 -21.91 26.10 31.49
N LYS A 15 -22.00 26.46 32.77
CA LYS A 15 -20.85 26.97 33.53
C LYS A 15 -19.89 25.83 33.84
N LEU A 16 -18.60 26.08 33.67
CA LEU A 16 -17.53 25.15 33.98
C LEU A 16 -16.71 25.67 35.16
N ASN A 17 -15.96 24.78 35.82
CA ASN A 17 -15.10 25.10 36.97
C ASN A 17 -15.91 25.69 38.15
N THR A 18 -17.09 25.11 38.42
CA THR A 18 -17.98 25.47 39.53
C THR A 18 -17.78 24.52 40.72
N LYS A 19 -17.94 25.06 41.93
CA LYS A 19 -17.93 24.26 43.16
C LYS A 19 -19.25 23.55 43.41
N GLU A 20 -20.37 24.22 43.16
CA GLU A 20 -21.74 23.70 43.31
C GLU A 20 -22.64 24.18 42.15
N PRO A 21 -23.27 23.27 41.38
CA PRO A 21 -22.91 21.85 41.30
C PRO A 21 -21.43 21.69 40.93
N PHE A 22 -20.80 20.60 41.37
CA PHE A 22 -19.39 20.37 41.10
C PHE A 22 -19.19 20.12 39.61
N CYS A 23 -18.37 20.94 38.95
CA CYS A 23 -18.01 20.76 37.54
C CYS A 23 -16.61 21.33 37.32
N VAL A 24 -15.67 20.54 36.80
CA VAL A 24 -14.28 20.97 36.58
C VAL A 24 -13.74 20.45 35.26
N VAL A 25 -12.97 21.29 34.56
CA VAL A 25 -12.21 20.89 33.38
C VAL A 25 -10.87 20.30 33.84
N LYS A 26 -10.68 19.00 33.64
CA LYS A 26 -9.44 18.27 33.97
C LYS A 26 -8.37 18.42 32.92
N GLN A 27 -8.77 18.48 31.65
CA GLN A 27 -7.88 18.64 30.51
C GLN A 27 -8.54 19.55 29.48
N ALA A 28 -7.75 20.45 28.89
CA ALA A 28 -8.16 21.22 27.72
C ALA A 28 -6.96 21.34 26.77
N THR A 29 -7.06 20.72 25.61
CA THR A 29 -5.98 20.68 24.61
C THR A 29 -6.50 21.18 23.28
N GLN A 30 -5.84 22.20 22.72
CA GLN A 30 -6.07 22.66 21.37
C GLN A 30 -5.05 22.01 20.43
N ASN A 31 -5.52 21.45 19.33
CA ASN A 31 -4.70 20.94 18.24
C ASN A 31 -5.01 21.75 16.98
N SER A 32 -4.00 22.40 16.42
CA SER A 32 -4.11 23.16 15.18
C SER A 32 -2.98 22.74 14.24
N SER A 33 -3.27 22.47 12.97
CA SER A 33 -2.28 22.12 11.95
C SER A 33 -2.58 22.77 10.61
N LEU A 34 -1.55 22.93 9.79
CA LEU A 34 -1.63 23.72 8.57
C LEU A 34 -2.58 23.05 7.58
N MET A 35 -3.67 23.75 7.22
CA MET A 35 -4.73 23.25 6.34
C MET A 35 -5.39 21.92 6.81
N GLY A 36 -5.24 21.57 8.09
CA GLY A 36 -5.60 20.26 8.65
C GLY A 36 -6.37 20.37 9.97
N ASP A 37 -6.02 19.53 10.95
CA ASP A 37 -6.60 19.54 12.31
C ASP A 37 -6.82 20.95 12.86
N ASP A 38 -8.02 21.24 13.34
CA ASP A 38 -8.33 22.42 14.14
C ASP A 38 -9.44 22.06 15.13
N ASN A 39 -9.05 21.58 16.31
CA ASN A 39 -9.99 21.11 17.33
C ASN A 39 -9.50 21.36 18.76
N ILE A 40 -10.45 21.39 19.68
CA ILE A 40 -10.22 21.47 21.12
C ILE A 40 -10.89 20.26 21.78
N THR A 41 -10.09 19.47 22.49
CA THR A 41 -10.57 18.34 23.29
C THR A 41 -10.60 18.74 24.75
N LEU A 42 -11.75 18.57 25.40
CA LEU A 42 -11.89 18.76 26.85
C LEU A 42 -12.10 17.41 27.54
N GLN A 43 -11.65 17.32 28.79
CA GLN A 43 -12.13 16.32 29.74
C GLN A 43 -12.79 17.07 30.90
N ILE A 44 -14.07 16.83 31.14
CA ILE A 44 -14.88 17.50 32.14
C ILE A 44 -15.34 16.45 33.15
N VAL A 45 -15.20 16.75 34.44
CA VAL A 45 -15.76 15.94 35.53
C VAL A 45 -16.87 16.75 36.20
N SER A 46 -18.06 16.17 36.33
CA SER A 46 -19.21 16.85 36.93
C SER A 46 -20.06 15.92 37.79
N SER A 47 -20.62 16.47 38.88
CA SER A 47 -21.62 15.78 39.71
C SER A 47 -22.97 15.67 39.01
N GLU A 48 -23.27 16.61 38.10
CA GLU A 48 -24.48 16.58 37.29
C GLU A 48 -24.26 15.98 35.91
N MET A 49 -25.32 15.36 35.37
CA MET A 49 -25.35 14.85 34.01
C MET A 49 -25.46 15.99 32.99
N LEU A 50 -24.34 16.33 32.35
CA LEU A 50 -24.28 17.37 31.33
C LEU A 50 -24.84 16.87 30.00
N SER A 51 -25.53 17.75 29.28
CA SER A 51 -26.06 17.51 27.93
C SER A 51 -25.29 18.31 26.90
N PHE A 52 -24.82 17.63 25.85
CA PHE A 52 -24.11 18.23 24.72
C PHE A 52 -24.87 17.93 23.43
N SER A 53 -25.03 18.96 22.60
CA SER A 53 -25.72 18.89 21.32
C SER A 53 -24.83 19.39 20.19
N LYS A 54 -25.12 18.92 18.98
CA LYS A 54 -24.46 19.42 17.77
C LYS A 54 -24.69 20.93 17.64
N GLY A 55 -23.61 21.69 17.55
CA GLY A 55 -23.59 23.14 17.46
C GLY A 55 -23.36 23.89 18.77
N ASP A 56 -23.30 23.20 19.93
CA ASP A 56 -22.82 23.82 21.17
C ASP A 56 -21.36 24.25 21.01
N LYS A 57 -20.97 25.38 21.59
CA LYS A 57 -19.70 26.05 21.27
C LYS A 57 -18.91 26.54 22.48
N ILE A 58 -17.62 26.69 22.27
CA ILE A 58 -16.69 27.44 23.12
C ILE A 58 -15.98 28.50 22.26
N VAL A 59 -15.48 29.56 22.91
CA VAL A 59 -14.72 30.62 22.25
C VAL A 59 -13.30 30.61 22.79
N VAL A 60 -12.31 30.48 21.90
CA VAL A 60 -10.89 30.50 22.25
C VAL A 60 -10.16 31.37 21.23
N ASP A 61 -9.37 32.33 21.72
CA ASP A 61 -8.63 33.31 20.90
C ASP A 61 -9.48 34.04 19.83
N GLY A 62 -10.76 34.29 20.13
CA GLY A 62 -11.71 34.94 19.22
C GLY A 62 -12.37 34.02 18.19
N PHE A 63 -12.02 32.73 18.16
CA PHE A 63 -12.60 31.73 17.27
C PHE A 63 -13.69 30.91 17.93
N ASP A 64 -14.76 30.65 17.19
CA ASP A 64 -15.83 29.74 17.61
C ASP A 64 -15.46 28.28 17.28
N TYR A 65 -15.37 27.45 18.34
CA TYR A 65 -15.21 26.00 18.21
C TYR A 65 -16.52 25.29 18.58
N THR A 66 -17.03 24.40 17.72
CA THR A 66 -18.37 23.80 17.86
C THR A 66 -18.37 22.28 17.92
N ILE A 67 -19.30 21.68 18.67
CA ILE A 67 -19.50 20.23 18.71
C ILE A 67 -20.16 19.77 17.40
N ARG A 68 -19.58 18.76 16.76
CA ARG A 68 -20.08 18.19 15.49
C ARG A 68 -20.56 16.76 15.61
N THR A 69 -19.96 16.00 16.52
CA THR A 69 -20.17 14.56 16.75
C THR A 69 -20.67 14.31 18.16
N THR A 70 -21.16 13.10 18.42
CA THR A 70 -21.54 12.69 19.77
C THR A 70 -20.36 12.80 20.73
N THR A 71 -20.62 13.31 21.94
CA THR A 71 -19.65 13.41 23.03
C THR A 71 -19.57 12.09 23.78
N THR A 72 -18.36 11.62 24.09
CA THR A 72 -18.14 10.48 24.99
C THR A 72 -18.56 10.85 26.41
N ARG A 73 -19.30 9.97 27.07
CA ARG A 73 -19.82 10.15 28.43
C ARG A 73 -19.64 8.86 29.22
N GLU A 74 -19.13 8.99 30.43
CA GLU A 74 -18.88 7.87 31.34
C GLU A 74 -19.43 8.22 32.74
N ILE A 75 -20.11 7.26 33.36
CA ILE A 75 -20.57 7.36 34.75
C ILE A 75 -19.64 6.46 35.57
N GLN A 76 -18.85 7.04 36.48
CA GLN A 76 -17.98 6.29 37.40
C GLN A 76 -18.55 6.19 38.82
N GLY A 77 -19.54 7.01 39.16
CA GLY A 77 -20.21 6.99 40.46
C GLY A 77 -21.44 7.90 40.48
N GLU A 78 -22.17 7.91 41.60
CA GLU A 78 -23.43 8.66 41.78
C GLU A 78 -23.29 10.15 41.45
N ASP A 79 -22.19 10.78 41.89
CA ASP A 79 -21.84 12.19 41.63
C ASP A 79 -20.53 12.34 40.85
N TYR A 80 -20.17 11.36 40.01
CA TYR A 80 -18.91 11.37 39.26
C TYR A 80 -19.11 10.95 37.80
N ASN A 81 -19.36 11.95 36.96
CA ASN A 81 -19.55 11.79 35.52
C ASN A 81 -18.37 12.42 34.77
N ILE A 82 -17.81 11.69 33.80
CA ILE A 82 -16.75 12.16 32.91
C ILE A 82 -17.34 12.42 31.52
N PHE A 83 -16.99 13.57 30.93
CA PHE A 83 -17.39 13.96 29.59
C PHE A 83 -16.17 14.37 28.78
N GLU A 84 -16.09 13.89 27.54
CA GLU A 84 -14.96 14.19 26.64
C GLU A 84 -15.44 14.85 25.33
N PRO A 85 -15.95 16.09 25.38
CA PRO A 85 -16.41 16.78 24.18
C PRO A 85 -15.22 17.23 23.31
N VAL A 86 -15.40 17.08 21.99
CA VAL A 86 -14.49 17.58 20.96
C VAL A 86 -15.17 18.73 20.23
N PHE A 87 -14.57 19.92 20.30
CA PHE A 87 -15.04 21.12 19.62
C PHE A 87 -14.16 21.37 18.39
N TYR A 88 -14.78 21.52 17.22
CA TYR A 88 -14.09 21.71 15.95
C TYR A 88 -14.11 23.18 15.57
N GLY A 89 -12.98 23.69 15.08
CA GLY A 89 -12.83 25.09 14.71
C GLY A 89 -13.56 25.45 13.42
N PRO A 90 -13.52 26.74 13.03
CA PRO A 90 -14.30 27.29 11.92
C PRO A 90 -14.10 26.59 10.59
N MET A 91 -12.91 26.03 10.34
CA MET A 91 -12.61 25.31 9.10
C MET A 91 -13.59 24.17 8.83
N TYR A 92 -13.99 23.44 9.87
CA TYR A 92 -14.90 22.31 9.73
C TYR A 92 -16.34 22.74 9.37
N ASP A 93 -16.70 24.01 9.56
CA ASP A 93 -18.00 24.51 9.10
C ASP A 93 -18.14 24.45 7.57
N LEU A 94 -17.03 24.51 6.82
CA LEU A 94 -17.02 24.30 5.37
C LEU A 94 -17.50 22.90 4.96
N MET A 95 -17.40 21.89 5.83
CA MET A 95 -17.93 20.54 5.54
C MET A 95 -19.45 20.48 5.53
N LYS A 96 -20.15 21.49 6.08
CA LYS A 96 -21.62 21.50 6.16
C LYS A 96 -22.28 21.74 4.81
N THR A 97 -21.55 22.33 3.86
CA THR A 97 -22.05 22.73 2.55
C THR A 97 -21.39 21.90 1.45
N ILE A 98 -22.21 21.26 0.62
CA ILE A 98 -21.75 20.57 -0.60
C ILE A 98 -21.40 21.62 -1.66
N TYR A 99 -20.23 21.44 -2.28
CA TYR A 99 -19.76 22.28 -3.37
C TYR A 99 -20.47 21.90 -4.67
N ARG A 100 -21.18 22.85 -5.25
CA ARG A 100 -21.93 22.70 -6.50
C ARG A 100 -21.49 23.75 -7.52
N ASN A 101 -21.95 23.64 -8.77
CA ASN A 101 -21.71 24.64 -9.82
C ASN A 101 -22.56 25.91 -9.63
N CYS A 102 -22.57 26.44 -8.40
CA CYS A 102 -23.39 27.55 -7.99
C CYS A 102 -22.89 28.85 -8.65
N ASP A 103 -23.80 29.58 -9.30
CA ASP A 103 -23.51 30.94 -9.72
C ASP A 103 -23.69 31.95 -8.57
N LYS A 104 -23.35 33.22 -8.85
CA LYS A 104 -23.42 34.32 -7.88
C LYS A 104 -24.80 34.54 -7.27
N ASP A 105 -25.87 34.11 -7.97
CA ASP A 105 -27.26 34.30 -7.57
C ASP A 105 -27.78 33.07 -6.79
N GLY A 106 -26.91 32.09 -6.50
CA GLY A 106 -27.25 30.90 -5.73
C GLY A 106 -27.84 29.76 -6.57
N LYS A 107 -27.89 29.88 -7.91
CA LYS A 107 -28.47 28.87 -8.79
C LYS A 107 -27.46 27.79 -9.11
N SER A 108 -27.87 26.53 -8.97
CA SER A 108 -27.08 25.35 -9.31
C SER A 108 -27.99 24.24 -9.82
N ASP A 109 -27.56 23.53 -10.86
CA ASP A 109 -28.26 22.38 -11.44
C ASP A 109 -27.50 21.05 -11.25
N ARG A 110 -26.20 21.07 -10.88
CA ARG A 110 -25.34 19.87 -10.87
C ARG A 110 -24.50 19.73 -9.60
N SER A 111 -24.29 18.48 -9.17
CA SER A 111 -23.36 18.10 -8.08
C SER A 111 -22.12 17.37 -8.59
N THR A 112 -22.10 17.03 -9.89
CA THR A 112 -20.96 16.48 -10.62
C THR A 112 -20.74 17.33 -11.86
N PHE A 113 -19.58 17.96 -11.95
CA PHE A 113 -19.27 18.93 -13.00
C PHE A 113 -17.77 19.21 -13.03
N ASP A 114 -17.30 19.70 -14.16
CA ASP A 114 -15.94 20.17 -14.36
C ASP A 114 -15.98 21.70 -14.36
N LEU A 115 -15.01 22.33 -13.70
CA LEU A 115 -14.81 23.77 -13.74
C LEU A 115 -13.37 24.04 -14.17
N THR A 116 -13.20 24.96 -15.11
CA THR A 116 -11.89 25.42 -15.56
C THR A 116 -11.72 26.87 -15.13
N TYR A 117 -11.09 27.07 -13.97
CA TYR A 117 -11.02 28.36 -13.29
C TYR A 117 -9.65 28.59 -12.67
N THR A 118 -9.34 29.86 -12.45
CA THR A 118 -8.25 30.28 -11.57
C THR A 118 -8.61 29.96 -10.11
N ILE A 119 -7.63 29.92 -9.19
CA ILE A 119 -7.92 29.65 -7.78
C ILE A 119 -8.89 30.70 -7.19
N LYS A 120 -8.78 31.95 -7.64
CA LYS A 120 -9.67 33.06 -7.22
C LYS A 120 -11.12 32.75 -7.60
N GLU A 121 -11.37 32.36 -8.84
CA GLU A 121 -12.70 32.01 -9.34
C GLU A 121 -13.25 30.74 -8.65
N PHE A 122 -12.41 29.72 -8.42
CA PHE A 122 -12.82 28.55 -7.65
C PHE A 122 -13.28 28.91 -6.22
N VAL A 123 -12.54 29.77 -5.53
CA VAL A 123 -12.91 30.21 -4.17
C VAL A 123 -14.14 31.12 -4.20
N GLN A 124 -14.35 31.92 -5.24
CA GLN A 124 -15.60 32.68 -5.41
C GLN A 124 -16.82 31.75 -5.53
N VAL A 125 -16.74 30.67 -6.33
CA VAL A 125 -17.81 29.65 -6.38
C VAL A 125 -18.01 28.97 -5.03
N LEU A 126 -16.93 28.78 -4.26
CA LEU A 126 -17.01 28.25 -2.90
C LEU A 126 -17.80 29.20 -1.98
N ILE A 127 -17.54 30.51 -2.07
CA ILE A 127 -18.31 31.53 -1.35
C ILE A 127 -19.78 31.56 -1.81
N TYR A 128 -20.08 31.41 -3.10
CA TYR A 128 -21.47 31.33 -3.58
C TYR A 128 -22.22 30.15 -2.97
N ASN A 129 -21.58 28.98 -2.91
CA ASN A 129 -22.14 27.80 -2.25
C ASN A 129 -22.37 28.03 -0.74
N LEU A 130 -21.43 28.67 -0.05
CA LEU A 130 -21.58 28.98 1.37
C LEU A 130 -22.69 29.99 1.62
N ASN A 131 -22.80 31.03 0.79
CA ASN A 131 -23.85 32.04 0.93
C ASN A 131 -25.26 31.49 0.67
N ARG A 132 -25.40 30.40 -0.08
CA ARG A 132 -26.68 29.69 -0.24
C ARG A 132 -27.24 29.20 1.11
N ASP A 133 -26.39 28.60 1.93
CA ASP A 133 -26.81 27.97 3.19
C ASP A 133 -26.57 28.87 4.42
N TYR A 134 -25.59 29.78 4.31
CA TYR A 134 -25.01 30.56 5.39
C TYR A 134 -24.68 32.01 4.94
N PRO A 135 -25.69 32.79 4.50
CA PRO A 135 -25.48 34.10 3.91
C PRO A 135 -24.75 35.05 4.87
N GLY A 136 -23.67 35.66 4.39
CA GLY A 136 -22.91 36.68 5.12
C GLY A 136 -22.01 36.16 6.26
N MET A 137 -21.95 34.84 6.48
CA MET A 137 -21.05 34.26 7.49
C MET A 137 -19.65 33.94 6.96
N TRP A 138 -19.47 33.90 5.64
CA TRP A 138 -18.20 33.63 4.98
C TRP A 138 -17.84 34.73 4.00
N ALA A 139 -16.58 35.14 4.03
CA ALA A 139 -15.97 36.11 3.13
C ALA A 139 -14.71 35.52 2.49
N PHE A 140 -14.28 36.10 1.38
CA PHE A 140 -13.03 35.75 0.69
C PHE A 140 -12.14 36.98 0.62
N ASP A 141 -10.88 36.83 1.03
CA ASP A 141 -9.85 37.84 0.88
C ASP A 141 -9.32 37.87 -0.57
N GLU A 142 -10.17 38.35 -1.47
CA GLU A 142 -9.90 38.34 -2.91
C GLU A 142 -8.70 39.23 -3.29
N LEU A 143 -8.47 40.32 -2.55
CA LEU A 143 -7.43 41.30 -2.83
C LEU A 143 -6.02 40.71 -2.64
N ASN A 144 -5.84 39.86 -1.64
CA ASN A 144 -4.55 39.25 -1.31
C ASN A 144 -4.37 37.84 -1.89
N CYS A 145 -5.37 37.32 -2.63
CA CYS A 145 -5.27 36.03 -3.30
C CYS A 145 -4.31 36.10 -4.51
N PRO A 146 -3.31 35.21 -4.63
CA PRO A 146 -2.43 35.14 -5.78
C PRO A 146 -3.19 34.95 -7.10
N GLU A 147 -2.68 35.57 -8.16
CA GLU A 147 -3.12 35.28 -9.53
C GLU A 147 -2.55 33.93 -9.97
N THR A 148 -3.39 33.06 -10.51
CA THR A 148 -3.02 31.71 -10.95
C THR A 148 -3.62 31.43 -12.31
N GLU A 149 -3.03 30.51 -13.06
CA GLU A 149 -3.62 30.03 -14.31
C GLU A 149 -4.89 29.22 -14.07
N ALA A 150 -5.82 29.25 -15.03
CA ALA A 150 -7.00 28.41 -14.94
C ALA A 150 -6.64 26.93 -15.15
N ILE A 151 -7.11 26.05 -14.26
CA ILE A 151 -6.99 24.60 -14.41
C ILE A 151 -8.36 23.94 -14.36
N THR A 152 -8.54 22.86 -15.10
CA THR A 152 -9.77 22.07 -15.07
C THR A 152 -9.73 21.10 -13.91
N ILE A 153 -10.67 21.24 -12.97
CA ILE A 153 -10.86 20.30 -11.87
C ILE A 153 -12.29 19.77 -11.92
N GLN A 154 -12.41 18.44 -11.83
CA GLN A 154 -13.68 17.75 -11.71
C GLN A 154 -14.09 17.63 -10.24
N PHE A 155 -15.32 17.99 -9.93
CA PHE A 155 -15.92 17.82 -8.61
C PHE A 155 -17.11 16.86 -8.70
N SER A 156 -17.25 15.98 -7.71
CA SER A 156 -18.40 15.10 -7.58
C SER A 156 -18.73 14.83 -6.12
N GLY A 157 -19.86 15.38 -5.63
CA GLY A 157 -20.37 15.09 -4.29
C GLY A 157 -19.45 15.50 -3.12
N VAL A 158 -18.51 16.44 -3.35
CA VAL A 158 -17.55 16.90 -2.33
C VAL A 158 -18.04 18.14 -1.59
N ASN A 159 -17.62 18.31 -0.33
CA ASN A 159 -17.93 19.49 0.47
C ASN A 159 -16.92 20.63 0.28
N CYS A 160 -17.28 21.85 0.69
CA CYS A 160 -16.43 23.02 0.49
C CYS A 160 -15.05 22.92 1.16
N LEU A 161 -14.90 22.20 2.28
CA LEU A 161 -13.58 21.99 2.89
C LEU A 161 -12.68 21.15 1.99
N GLN A 162 -13.23 20.04 1.48
CA GLN A 162 -12.51 19.13 0.59
C GLN A 162 -12.09 19.85 -0.69
N VAL A 163 -12.95 20.72 -1.23
CA VAL A 163 -12.61 21.54 -2.39
C VAL A 163 -11.47 22.49 -2.06
N LEU A 164 -11.54 23.22 -0.96
CA LEU A 164 -10.47 24.14 -0.56
C LEU A 164 -9.12 23.42 -0.37
N GLN A 165 -9.12 22.26 0.28
CA GLN A 165 -7.94 21.41 0.42
C GLN A 165 -7.44 20.85 -0.92
N THR A 166 -8.34 20.46 -1.82
CA THR A 166 -7.99 19.98 -3.16
C THR A 166 -7.35 21.10 -3.98
N LEU A 167 -7.94 22.29 -4.00
CA LEU A 167 -7.40 23.45 -4.71
C LEU A 167 -5.97 23.76 -4.23
N CYS A 168 -5.77 23.82 -2.91
CA CYS A 168 -4.48 24.21 -2.33
C CYS A 168 -3.42 23.10 -2.36
N ASN A 169 -3.76 21.85 -2.70
CA ASN A 169 -2.79 20.77 -2.69
C ASN A 169 -1.66 20.98 -3.73
N LYS A 170 -0.56 20.22 -3.54
CA LYS A 170 0.64 20.27 -4.40
C LYS A 170 0.37 19.97 -5.88
N ASP A 171 -0.68 19.19 -6.19
CA ASP A 171 -0.94 18.69 -7.54
C ASP A 171 -1.77 19.68 -8.38
N ASN A 172 -2.50 20.60 -7.71
CA ASN A 172 -3.31 21.63 -8.34
C ASN A 172 -2.59 22.99 -8.34
N PHE A 173 -2.81 23.81 -7.31
CA PHE A 173 -2.26 25.17 -7.24
C PHE A 173 -1.03 25.29 -6.33
N ASN A 174 -0.74 24.30 -5.47
CA ASN A 174 0.38 24.31 -4.53
C ASN A 174 0.42 25.57 -3.64
N LEU A 175 -0.74 26.02 -3.18
CA LEU A 175 -0.93 27.16 -2.29
C LEU A 175 -1.36 26.70 -0.89
N GLU A 176 -1.54 27.63 0.03
CA GLU A 176 -2.08 27.35 1.36
C GLU A 176 -3.38 28.13 1.56
N PHE A 177 -4.16 27.73 2.55
CA PHE A 177 -5.30 28.52 3.02
C PHE A 177 -5.27 28.71 4.54
N LEU A 178 -5.74 29.88 4.98
CA LEU A 178 -5.98 30.21 6.39
C LEU A 178 -7.40 30.76 6.55
N ILE A 179 -7.97 30.60 7.74
CA ILE A 179 -9.28 31.14 8.10
C ILE A 179 -9.10 32.08 9.28
N SER A 180 -9.50 33.34 9.10
CA SER A 180 -9.63 34.31 10.19
C SER A 180 -11.10 34.46 10.58
N GLN A 181 -11.37 34.84 11.84
CA GLN A 181 -12.71 35.13 12.31
C GLN A 181 -12.73 36.50 12.99
N ASN A 182 -13.68 37.35 12.58
CA ASN A 182 -13.98 38.61 13.25
C ASN A 182 -15.49 38.67 13.54
N GLY A 183 -15.86 38.58 14.81
CA GLY A 183 -17.25 38.39 15.21
C GLY A 183 -17.85 37.12 14.60
N ASN A 184 -18.92 37.27 13.81
CA ASN A 184 -19.60 36.15 13.14
C ASN A 184 -19.12 35.88 11.71
N VAL A 185 -18.20 36.70 11.17
CA VAL A 185 -17.71 36.57 9.79
C VAL A 185 -16.38 35.83 9.77
N ARG A 186 -16.30 34.80 8.93
CA ARG A 186 -15.10 33.99 8.71
C ARG A 186 -14.53 34.30 7.33
N THR A 187 -13.26 34.67 7.24
CA THR A 187 -12.62 35.05 5.97
C THR A 187 -11.64 33.98 5.55
N ILE A 188 -11.77 33.49 4.32
CA ILE A 188 -10.82 32.57 3.68
C ILE A 188 -9.71 33.40 3.04
N HIS A 189 -8.46 33.10 3.40
CA HIS A 189 -7.26 33.65 2.79
C HIS A 189 -6.57 32.55 2.01
N ILE A 190 -6.11 32.85 0.79
CA ILE A 190 -5.32 31.95 -0.06
C ILE A 190 -3.95 32.57 -0.30
N GLY A 191 -2.88 31.79 -0.19
CA GLY A 191 -1.52 32.28 -0.40
C GLY A 191 -0.46 31.38 0.22
N LYS A 192 0.76 31.89 0.37
CA LYS A 192 1.77 31.31 1.26
C LYS A 192 1.83 32.21 2.50
N PHE A 193 1.59 31.65 3.67
CA PHE A 193 1.51 32.42 4.91
C PHE A 193 2.78 32.27 5.74
N GLY A 194 2.86 32.88 6.92
CA GLY A 194 3.91 32.62 7.90
C GLY A 194 4.93 33.73 8.07
N GLN A 195 5.32 33.95 9.32
CA GLN A 195 6.40 34.86 9.70
C GLN A 195 7.41 34.14 10.56
N ARG A 196 8.65 34.66 10.62
CA ARG A 196 9.64 34.16 11.57
C ARG A 196 9.22 34.51 13.00
N VAL A 197 9.11 33.49 13.86
CA VAL A 197 8.87 33.69 15.29
C VAL A 197 10.20 34.01 15.96
N ASN A 198 10.33 35.24 16.44
CA ASN A 198 11.52 35.67 17.18
C ASN A 198 11.50 35.12 18.61
N PRO A 199 12.58 34.46 19.09
CA PRO A 199 12.67 34.06 20.49
C PRO A 199 12.51 35.27 21.43
N PRO A 200 11.58 35.22 22.41
CA PRO A 200 11.27 36.38 23.26
C PRO A 200 12.43 36.81 24.18
N GLY A 201 13.39 35.93 24.45
CA GLY A 201 14.63 36.26 25.17
C GLY A 201 15.69 37.01 24.34
N GLY A 202 15.38 37.39 23.09
CA GLY A 202 16.30 38.15 22.21
C GLY A 202 17.35 37.30 21.48
N ALA A 203 17.35 35.99 21.67
CA ALA A 203 18.23 35.07 20.95
C ALA A 203 17.83 34.93 19.47
N GLU A 204 18.80 34.54 18.62
CA GLU A 204 18.52 34.28 17.20
C GLU A 204 17.84 32.92 16.95
N TYR A 205 18.03 31.93 17.83
CA TYR A 205 17.46 30.58 17.67
C TYR A 205 16.89 30.06 18.99
N PHE A 206 15.89 29.18 18.89
CA PHE A 206 15.48 28.31 19.99
C PHE A 206 16.47 27.14 20.08
N GLU A 207 17.04 26.92 21.27
CA GLU A 207 18.05 25.88 21.49
C GLU A 207 17.70 25.03 22.70
N TRP A 208 18.16 23.78 22.69
CA TRP A 208 18.00 22.90 23.84
C TRP A 208 18.91 23.33 25.00
N GLY A 209 18.34 23.51 26.18
CA GLY A 209 19.08 23.84 27.40
C GLY A 209 18.42 24.95 28.22
N LYS A 210 18.86 25.08 29.48
CA LYS A 210 18.31 26.05 30.43
C LYS A 210 18.46 27.48 29.89
N GLY A 211 17.35 28.20 29.80
CA GLY A 211 17.32 29.61 29.36
C GLY A 211 17.22 29.82 27.85
N ASN A 212 17.20 28.76 27.04
CA ASN A 212 17.24 28.83 25.57
C ASN A 212 15.90 28.49 24.89
N GLY A 213 14.83 28.33 25.67
CA GLY A 213 13.45 28.17 25.20
C GLY A 213 13.00 26.76 24.81
N LEU A 214 13.90 25.79 24.60
CA LEU A 214 13.51 24.39 24.34
C LEU A 214 13.78 23.47 25.54
N TYR A 215 12.74 22.74 25.95
CA TYR A 215 12.81 21.68 26.95
C TYR A 215 13.12 20.31 26.32
N LYS A 216 12.47 20.01 25.18
CA LYS A 216 12.73 18.80 24.38
C LYS A 216 12.77 19.12 22.89
N LEU A 217 13.68 18.45 22.20
CA LEU A 217 13.84 18.44 20.76
C LEU A 217 13.92 16.97 20.31
N LYS A 218 13.03 16.55 19.41
CA LYS A 218 13.00 15.19 18.85
C LYS A 218 12.95 15.26 17.33
N GLU A 219 13.95 14.67 16.67
CA GLU A 219 13.95 14.45 15.22
C GLU A 219 13.19 13.15 14.87
N GLN A 220 12.39 13.20 13.81
CA GLN A 220 11.58 12.09 13.31
C GLN A 220 11.70 12.00 11.79
N LYS A 221 11.72 10.77 11.26
CA LYS A 221 11.79 10.50 9.82
C LYS A 221 10.45 10.83 9.15
N VAL A 222 10.49 11.58 8.04
CA VAL A 222 9.31 11.95 7.25
C VAL A 222 9.11 11.03 6.05
N ASP A 223 10.16 10.76 5.30
CA ASP A 223 10.15 9.83 4.17
C ASP A 223 11.50 9.10 4.01
N ASP A 224 11.53 8.11 3.12
CA ASP A 224 12.73 7.32 2.79
C ASP A 224 13.50 7.92 1.59
N LYS A 225 13.22 9.18 1.19
CA LYS A 225 13.89 9.77 0.03
C LYS A 225 15.35 10.08 0.34
N ALA A 226 16.23 9.68 -0.57
CA ALA A 226 17.64 9.98 -0.47
C ALA A 226 17.89 11.50 -0.53
N VAL A 227 18.93 11.94 0.17
CA VAL A 227 19.47 13.29 0.01
C VAL A 227 20.10 13.38 -1.38
N ILE A 228 19.68 14.33 -2.19
CA ILE A 228 20.20 14.49 -3.55
C ILE A 228 21.28 15.58 -3.56
N THR A 229 22.35 15.33 -4.30
CA THR A 229 23.47 16.28 -4.47
C THR A 229 23.45 16.96 -5.83
N ARG A 230 22.69 16.38 -6.78
CA ARG A 230 22.52 16.88 -8.15
C ARG A 230 21.08 16.67 -8.62
N LEU A 231 20.49 17.68 -9.23
CA LEU A 231 19.15 17.62 -9.81
C LEU A 231 19.19 18.00 -11.28
N TRP A 232 18.86 17.06 -12.16
CA TRP A 232 18.62 17.30 -13.57
C TRP A 232 17.24 17.95 -13.76
N VAL A 233 17.18 19.02 -14.55
CA VAL A 233 15.99 19.89 -14.62
C VAL A 233 15.57 20.09 -16.07
N GLU A 234 14.32 19.78 -16.36
CA GLU A 234 13.74 19.99 -17.69
C GLU A 234 12.38 20.67 -17.58
N GLY A 235 12.18 21.78 -18.31
CA GLY A 235 10.87 22.43 -18.43
C GLY A 235 9.98 21.77 -19.48
N GLY A 236 8.90 22.44 -19.88
CA GLY A 236 7.96 21.95 -20.89
C GLY A 236 8.52 21.95 -22.31
N THR A 237 7.75 21.42 -23.26
CA THR A 237 8.10 21.30 -24.70
C THR A 237 7.39 22.34 -25.58
N THR A 238 6.38 23.03 -25.04
CA THR A 238 5.51 23.93 -25.81
C THR A 238 6.21 25.25 -26.15
N ASN A 239 5.97 25.76 -27.36
CA ASN A 239 6.46 27.06 -27.85
C ASN A 239 7.99 27.24 -27.97
N ILE A 240 8.74 26.14 -28.09
CA ILE A 240 10.19 26.14 -28.22
C ILE A 240 10.60 26.06 -29.69
N ARG A 241 11.57 26.87 -30.10
CA ARG A 241 12.10 26.85 -31.48
C ARG A 241 12.82 25.54 -31.82
N THR A 242 12.71 25.09 -33.08
CA THR A 242 13.28 23.82 -33.55
C THR A 242 14.79 23.67 -33.29
N ASN A 243 15.56 24.77 -33.31
CA ASN A 243 17.00 24.76 -33.07
C ASN A 243 17.39 25.18 -31.64
N TYR A 244 16.44 25.17 -30.70
CA TYR A 244 16.73 25.48 -29.29
C TYR A 244 17.79 24.54 -28.75
N ARG A 245 18.90 25.08 -28.22
CA ARG A 245 19.96 24.34 -27.51
C ARG A 245 20.43 23.05 -28.19
N GLU A 246 20.83 23.16 -29.46
CA GLU A 246 21.25 22.04 -30.30
C GLU A 246 20.16 20.95 -30.47
N TYR A 247 18.92 21.39 -30.73
CA TYR A 247 17.74 20.54 -30.92
C TYR A 247 17.25 19.85 -29.63
N ALA A 248 17.42 20.50 -28.48
CA ALA A 248 16.79 20.05 -27.24
C ALA A 248 15.26 20.21 -27.35
N GLU A 249 14.52 19.12 -27.10
CA GLU A 249 13.05 19.10 -27.21
C GLU A 249 12.34 19.78 -26.03
N ARG A 250 13.04 19.97 -24.91
CA ARG A 250 12.52 20.50 -23.64
C ARG A 250 13.29 21.76 -23.22
N LEU A 251 12.61 22.69 -22.57
CA LEU A 251 13.21 23.90 -22.01
C LEU A 251 14.31 23.53 -21.00
N GLN A 252 15.47 24.19 -21.07
CA GLN A 252 16.64 23.89 -20.24
C GLN A 252 16.92 25.00 -19.23
N LEU A 253 17.83 24.72 -18.28
CA LEU A 253 18.32 25.76 -17.35
C LEU A 253 18.98 26.93 -18.13
N PRO A 254 18.91 28.17 -17.61
CA PRO A 254 19.46 29.34 -18.29
C PRO A 254 20.94 29.18 -18.64
N TYR A 255 21.31 29.48 -19.90
CA TYR A 255 22.71 29.63 -20.30
C TYR A 255 22.86 30.55 -21.52
N PRO A 256 23.92 31.37 -21.60
CA PRO A 256 24.97 31.53 -20.58
C PRO A 256 24.44 32.18 -19.30
N ARG A 257 25.22 32.13 -18.22
CA ARG A 257 24.84 32.76 -16.95
C ARG A 257 24.49 34.24 -17.15
N ARG A 258 23.41 34.69 -16.52
CA ARG A 258 22.92 36.07 -16.60
C ARG A 258 22.22 36.47 -15.33
N TYR A 259 21.98 37.77 -15.15
CA TYR A 259 21.17 38.26 -14.05
C TYR A 259 19.68 37.97 -14.28
N ASN A 260 18.96 37.73 -13.19
CA ASN A 260 17.52 37.57 -13.21
C ASN A 260 16.81 38.86 -13.69
N ARG A 261 15.76 38.71 -14.51
CA ARG A 261 15.04 39.83 -15.14
C ARG A 261 13.78 40.20 -14.39
N LYS A 262 13.18 39.24 -13.67
CA LYS A 262 11.90 39.38 -12.96
C LYS A 262 12.11 39.27 -11.45
N ARG A 263 11.11 39.76 -10.71
CA ARG A 263 11.01 39.59 -9.25
C ARG A 263 10.49 38.19 -8.95
N HIS A 264 11.13 37.47 -8.05
CA HIS A 264 10.72 36.12 -7.62
C HIS A 264 10.52 36.07 -6.10
N VAL A 265 9.67 35.15 -5.65
CA VAL A 265 9.48 34.84 -4.21
C VAL A 265 9.62 33.34 -4.03
N LEU A 266 10.59 32.89 -3.23
CA LEU A 266 10.90 31.46 -3.00
C LEU A 266 9.99 30.86 -1.91
N SER A 267 10.01 29.52 -1.72
CA SER A 267 9.14 28.85 -0.73
C SER A 267 9.38 29.28 0.71
N ASP A 268 10.60 29.70 1.04
CA ASP A 268 10.98 30.22 2.36
C ASP A 268 10.56 31.68 2.59
N GLY A 269 9.91 32.32 1.60
CA GLY A 269 9.49 33.71 1.64
C GLY A 269 10.55 34.72 1.21
N THR A 270 11.74 34.26 0.79
CA THR A 270 12.79 35.13 0.27
C THR A 270 12.33 35.83 -1.01
N VAL A 271 12.47 37.15 -1.05
CA VAL A 271 12.17 37.98 -2.23
C VAL A 271 13.46 38.25 -2.99
N ILE A 272 13.51 37.85 -4.26
CA ILE A 272 14.60 38.16 -5.19
C ILE A 272 14.15 39.26 -6.13
N GLU A 273 14.76 40.44 -6.00
CA GLU A 273 14.42 41.59 -6.84
C GLU A 273 15.10 41.48 -8.23
N PRO A 274 14.57 42.12 -9.28
CA PRO A 274 15.18 42.11 -10.60
C PRO A 274 16.64 42.59 -10.57
N ASN A 275 17.51 41.93 -11.34
CA ASN A 275 18.94 42.22 -11.49
C ASN A 275 19.78 42.11 -10.20
N THR A 276 19.40 41.21 -9.29
CA THR A 276 20.13 41.01 -8.02
C THR A 276 20.86 39.68 -7.92
N GLU A 277 20.47 38.66 -8.71
CA GLU A 277 21.03 37.31 -8.65
C GLU A 277 21.53 36.84 -10.01
N LEU A 278 22.72 36.22 -10.03
CA LEU A 278 23.34 35.62 -11.22
C LEU A 278 22.91 34.15 -11.36
N ILE A 279 21.97 33.90 -12.25
CA ILE A 279 21.34 32.59 -12.50
C ILE A 279 21.96 31.87 -13.71
N GLY A 280 21.71 30.56 -13.80
CA GLY A 280 22.10 29.73 -14.94
C GLY A 280 23.37 28.90 -14.75
N ILE A 281 23.62 28.03 -15.73
CA ILE A 281 24.74 27.07 -15.77
C ILE A 281 25.93 27.65 -16.55
N THR A 282 27.14 27.15 -16.26
CA THR A 282 28.38 27.65 -16.90
C THR A 282 28.75 26.92 -18.19
N ASN A 283 28.19 25.73 -18.41
CA ASN A 283 28.43 24.86 -19.55
C ASN A 283 27.08 24.27 -19.99
N ASP A 284 26.77 24.30 -21.29
CA ASP A 284 25.50 23.76 -21.81
C ASP A 284 25.36 22.25 -21.55
N ASN A 285 26.46 21.53 -21.36
CA ASN A 285 26.43 20.10 -21.02
C ASN A 285 26.01 19.84 -19.56
N ASP A 286 26.08 20.83 -18.68
CA ASP A 286 25.84 20.69 -17.23
C ASP A 286 24.42 21.14 -16.88
N ARG A 287 23.41 20.51 -17.48
CA ARG A 287 21.97 20.86 -17.38
C ARG A 287 21.33 20.44 -16.06
N PHE A 288 22.04 20.66 -14.96
CA PHE A 288 21.65 20.29 -13.61
C PHE A 288 21.98 21.40 -12.60
N LEU A 289 21.30 21.35 -11.47
CA LEU A 289 21.70 22.06 -10.24
C LEU A 289 22.55 21.12 -9.39
N GLU A 290 23.60 21.63 -8.75
CA GLU A 290 24.51 20.82 -7.93
C GLU A 290 24.96 21.58 -6.68
N ASP A 291 25.00 20.87 -5.55
CA ASP A 291 25.71 21.29 -4.34
C ASP A 291 27.07 20.58 -4.32
N VAL A 292 28.08 21.29 -4.83
CA VAL A 292 29.45 20.79 -4.99
C VAL A 292 30.03 20.36 -3.63
N ALA A 293 29.77 21.11 -2.57
CA ALA A 293 30.31 20.83 -1.24
C ALA A 293 29.66 19.59 -0.61
N LEU A 294 28.36 19.41 -0.81
CA LEU A 294 27.66 18.21 -0.35
C LEU A 294 28.09 16.98 -1.15
N ARG A 295 28.17 17.06 -2.47
CA ARG A 295 28.71 16.00 -3.33
C ARG A 295 30.11 15.56 -2.88
N ASP A 296 31.00 16.51 -2.62
CA ASP A 296 32.37 16.22 -2.18
C ASP A 296 32.39 15.51 -0.80
N LYS A 297 31.34 15.68 0.00
CA LYS A 297 31.20 15.07 1.33
C LYS A 297 30.56 13.68 1.30
N ILE A 298 29.51 13.47 0.50
CA ILE A 298 28.69 12.23 0.55
C ILE A 298 28.66 11.43 -0.76
N GLY A 299 29.26 11.92 -1.84
CA GLY A 299 29.20 11.31 -3.17
C GLY A 299 28.12 11.93 -4.05
N SER A 300 28.09 11.51 -5.32
CA SER A 300 27.11 11.99 -6.30
C SER A 300 25.82 11.17 -6.22
N GLU A 301 24.81 11.73 -5.56
CA GLU A 301 23.43 11.24 -5.57
C GLU A 301 22.61 12.15 -6.48
N GLU A 302 21.99 11.57 -7.50
CA GLU A 302 21.31 12.31 -8.57
C GLU A 302 19.81 12.01 -8.61
N ASP A 303 19.02 13.01 -9.00
CA ASP A 303 17.61 12.86 -9.34
C ASP A 303 17.26 13.73 -10.57
N CYS A 304 16.09 13.50 -11.16
CA CYS A 304 15.59 14.27 -12.30
C CYS A 304 14.19 14.79 -12.00
N LYS A 305 13.91 16.04 -12.40
CA LYS A 305 12.58 16.64 -12.24
C LYS A 305 12.15 17.44 -13.47
N THR A 306 10.92 17.17 -13.90
CA THR A 306 10.28 17.82 -15.03
C THR A 306 9.25 18.86 -14.59
N TYR A 307 9.19 19.97 -15.32
CA TYR A 307 8.29 21.11 -15.09
C TYR A 307 7.49 21.42 -16.36
N ASP A 308 6.59 20.51 -16.76
CA ASP A 308 5.87 20.60 -18.04
C ASP A 308 5.05 21.88 -18.22
N LYS A 309 4.63 22.50 -17.10
CA LYS A 309 3.86 23.76 -17.10
C LYS A 309 4.74 25.01 -17.22
N ILE A 310 6.06 24.89 -17.13
CA ILE A 310 7.01 26.00 -17.30
C ILE A 310 7.58 25.92 -18.72
N PHE A 311 7.09 26.78 -19.59
CA PHE A 311 7.49 26.86 -20.99
C PHE A 311 7.35 28.31 -21.49
N PRO A 312 8.00 28.68 -22.60
CA PRO A 312 7.87 30.01 -23.19
C PRO A 312 6.39 30.37 -23.38
N THR A 313 5.94 31.42 -22.70
CA THR A 313 4.51 31.77 -22.67
C THR A 313 4.32 33.27 -22.85
N ARG A 314 3.38 33.63 -23.71
CA ARG A 314 2.80 34.97 -23.79
C ARG A 314 1.36 34.95 -23.29
N THR A 315 1.04 35.82 -22.32
CA THR A 315 -0.33 36.10 -21.89
C THR A 315 -0.82 37.37 -22.56
N GLY A 316 -1.73 37.24 -23.54
CA GLY A 316 -2.39 38.35 -24.22
C GLY A 316 -3.70 38.76 -23.56
N ARG A 317 -4.24 39.92 -23.96
CA ARG A 317 -5.51 40.45 -23.43
C ARG A 317 -6.38 40.98 -24.56
N VAL A 318 -7.67 40.67 -24.53
CA VAL A 318 -8.65 41.26 -25.43
C VAL A 318 -8.83 42.73 -25.04
N THR A 319 -8.35 43.67 -25.86
CA THR A 319 -8.49 45.11 -25.61
C THR A 319 -9.71 45.72 -26.30
N ALA A 320 -10.18 45.13 -27.41
CA ALA A 320 -11.44 45.50 -28.05
C ALA A 320 -12.08 44.34 -28.82
N LEU A 321 -13.39 44.43 -29.07
CA LEU A 321 -14.15 43.50 -29.92
C LEU A 321 -14.28 44.07 -31.34
N VAL A 322 -14.36 43.19 -32.35
CA VAL A 322 -14.56 43.60 -33.74
C VAL A 322 -16.06 43.69 -34.06
N ALA A 323 -16.54 44.88 -34.42
CA ALA A 323 -17.96 45.09 -34.71
C ALA A 323 -18.45 44.20 -35.86
N GLY A 324 -19.51 43.43 -35.62
CA GLY A 324 -20.12 42.53 -36.60
C GLY A 324 -19.39 41.19 -36.80
N ASP A 325 -18.32 40.91 -36.05
CA ASP A 325 -17.51 39.69 -36.19
C ASP A 325 -17.27 39.02 -34.83
N ILE A 326 -18.13 38.06 -34.46
CA ILE A 326 -18.08 37.37 -33.15
C ILE A 326 -16.86 36.45 -32.97
N ASN A 327 -16.17 36.14 -34.08
CA ASN A 327 -14.99 35.27 -34.09
C ASN A 327 -13.68 36.07 -34.05
N ALA A 328 -13.73 37.40 -33.90
CA ALA A 328 -12.55 38.24 -33.96
C ALA A 328 -12.45 39.22 -32.79
N PHE A 329 -11.21 39.52 -32.40
CA PHE A 329 -10.89 40.46 -31.33
C PHE A 329 -9.57 41.20 -31.61
N ILE A 330 -9.31 42.26 -30.85
CA ILE A 330 -8.08 43.06 -30.90
C ILE A 330 -7.31 42.87 -29.60
N ASP A 331 -5.99 42.68 -29.72
CA ASP A 331 -5.04 42.75 -28.60
C ASP A 331 -3.91 43.71 -28.98
N ASP A 332 -4.07 44.99 -28.60
CA ASP A 332 -3.07 46.03 -28.84
C ASP A 332 -1.74 45.82 -28.09
N THR A 333 -1.69 44.87 -27.16
CA THR A 333 -0.48 44.53 -26.38
C THR A 333 0.42 43.52 -27.09
N MET A 334 0.03 43.02 -28.28
CA MET A 334 0.83 42.07 -29.06
C MET A 334 2.12 42.73 -29.59
N ASP A 335 3.26 42.29 -29.04
CA ASP A 335 4.57 42.93 -29.10
C ASP A 335 5.49 42.41 -30.22
N PHE A 336 5.09 41.35 -30.93
CA PHE A 336 5.77 40.85 -32.13
C PHE A 336 4.80 40.56 -33.27
N ASP A 337 5.31 40.54 -34.50
CA ASP A 337 4.52 40.17 -35.69
C ASP A 337 4.51 38.65 -35.84
N LEU A 338 3.41 38.01 -35.43
CA LEU A 338 3.21 36.57 -35.55
C LEU A 338 3.43 36.06 -36.99
N CYS A 339 3.12 36.88 -38.00
CA CYS A 339 3.22 36.52 -39.42
C CYS A 339 4.58 36.86 -40.04
N LYS A 340 5.57 37.28 -39.24
CA LYS A 340 6.91 37.67 -39.70
C LYS A 340 7.59 36.54 -40.47
N LYS A 341 8.22 36.90 -41.60
CA LYS A 341 9.04 36.00 -42.43
C LYS A 341 10.47 36.52 -42.57
N ASP A 342 11.40 35.59 -42.70
CA ASP A 342 12.79 35.84 -43.09
C ASP A 342 13.17 35.02 -44.34
N ASP A 343 14.45 35.03 -44.73
CA ASP A 343 14.96 34.30 -45.90
C ASP A 343 14.78 32.77 -45.80
N LYS A 344 14.44 32.24 -44.62
CA LYS A 344 14.28 30.80 -44.33
C LYS A 344 12.83 30.38 -44.11
N GLY A 345 11.87 31.31 -44.06
CA GLY A 345 10.44 30.99 -43.92
C GLY A 345 9.73 31.84 -42.87
N THR A 346 8.73 31.26 -42.19
CA THR A 346 8.06 31.90 -41.05
C THR A 346 8.94 31.87 -39.81
N VAL A 347 9.03 32.99 -39.09
CA VAL A 347 9.91 33.13 -37.92
C VAL A 347 9.24 32.56 -36.66
N TYR A 348 7.97 32.91 -36.43
CA TYR A 348 7.24 32.54 -35.20
C TYR A 348 6.13 31.52 -35.43
N LEU A 349 5.66 31.33 -36.67
CA LEU A 349 4.70 30.27 -36.98
C LEU A 349 5.43 28.97 -37.27
N VAL A 350 4.95 27.88 -36.67
CA VAL A 350 5.37 26.52 -37.00
C VAL A 350 4.83 26.16 -38.39
N ASN A 351 5.69 25.63 -39.26
CA ASN A 351 5.30 25.35 -40.64
C ASN A 351 4.17 24.31 -40.69
N GLU A 352 3.13 24.58 -41.50
CA GLU A 352 1.93 23.74 -41.66
C GLU A 352 1.09 23.50 -40.39
N VAL A 353 1.33 24.26 -39.31
CA VAL A 353 0.55 24.18 -38.05
C VAL A 353 -0.13 25.52 -37.77
N SER A 354 -1.44 25.49 -37.51
CA SER A 354 -2.21 26.67 -37.10
C SER A 354 -1.91 27.04 -35.65
N ALA A 355 -1.54 28.30 -35.40
CA ALA A 355 -1.42 28.82 -34.03
C ALA A 355 -2.76 28.71 -33.29
N LYS A 356 -2.69 28.42 -31.99
CA LYS A 356 -3.87 28.21 -31.13
C LYS A 356 -3.97 29.28 -30.06
N ILE A 357 -5.20 29.73 -29.81
CA ILE A 357 -5.57 30.67 -28.75
C ILE A 357 -6.36 29.91 -27.70
N THR A 358 -5.82 29.85 -26.48
CA THR A 358 -6.53 29.30 -25.31
C THR A 358 -6.89 30.45 -24.38
N PHE A 359 -8.18 30.72 -24.20
CA PHE A 359 -8.62 31.73 -23.25
C PHE A 359 -8.35 31.25 -21.82
N THR A 360 -7.71 32.09 -21.01
CA THR A 360 -7.36 31.78 -19.61
C THR A 360 -8.29 32.45 -18.60
N SER A 361 -9.14 33.38 -19.05
CA SER A 361 -10.18 34.00 -18.22
C SER A 361 -11.42 34.39 -19.06
N GLY A 362 -12.49 34.82 -18.39
CA GLY A 362 -13.76 35.17 -19.01
C GLY A 362 -14.62 33.96 -19.34
N ARG A 363 -15.73 34.16 -20.06
CA ARG A 363 -16.69 33.06 -20.36
C ARG A 363 -16.13 31.95 -21.25
N LEU A 364 -15.01 32.19 -21.93
CA LEU A 364 -14.30 31.21 -22.74
C LEU A 364 -13.12 30.56 -22.00
N ALA A 365 -12.94 30.78 -20.70
CA ALA A 365 -11.84 30.19 -19.93
C ALA A 365 -11.73 28.66 -20.14
N GLY A 366 -10.53 28.20 -20.51
CA GLY A 366 -10.24 26.81 -20.84
C GLY A 366 -10.59 26.38 -22.26
N GLN A 367 -11.27 27.22 -23.06
CA GLN A 367 -11.57 26.92 -24.46
C GLN A 367 -10.38 27.28 -25.36
N GLN A 368 -10.02 26.35 -26.24
CA GLN A 368 -8.97 26.51 -27.24
C GLN A 368 -9.57 26.66 -28.63
N PHE A 369 -9.04 27.60 -29.40
CA PHE A 369 -9.44 27.89 -30.77
C PHE A 369 -8.22 27.95 -31.67
N GLU A 370 -8.31 27.41 -32.88
CA GLU A 370 -7.29 27.63 -33.91
C GLU A 370 -7.49 29.00 -34.56
N LEU A 371 -6.41 29.66 -34.99
CA LEU A 371 -6.50 30.83 -35.84
C LEU A 371 -6.79 30.42 -37.29
N GLU A 372 -7.54 31.25 -38.03
CA GLU A 372 -7.77 31.01 -39.46
C GLU A 372 -6.44 30.94 -40.23
N ALA A 373 -6.24 29.89 -41.04
CA ALA A 373 -5.01 29.65 -41.79
C ALA A 373 -4.65 30.79 -42.79
N LYS A 374 -5.62 31.60 -43.20
CA LYS A 374 -5.43 32.80 -44.01
C LYS A 374 -5.98 34.01 -43.27
N ASN A 375 -5.15 35.02 -43.03
CA ASN A 375 -5.51 36.27 -42.33
C ASN A 375 -6.05 36.07 -40.90
N GLY A 376 -5.70 34.97 -40.23
CA GLY A 376 -6.04 34.73 -38.81
C GLY A 376 -5.39 35.73 -37.84
N TYR A 377 -4.32 36.41 -38.26
CA TYR A 377 -3.72 37.54 -37.55
C TYR A 377 -3.28 38.65 -38.52
N ASP A 378 -3.54 39.90 -38.16
CA ASP A 378 -3.05 41.11 -38.83
C ASP A 378 -2.28 41.99 -37.83
N HIS A 379 -0.99 42.19 -38.07
CA HIS A 379 -0.12 42.96 -37.18
C HIS A 379 -0.37 44.47 -37.19
N THR A 380 -0.89 45.02 -38.29
CA THR A 380 -1.17 46.47 -38.41
C THR A 380 -2.34 46.86 -37.51
N THR A 381 -3.38 46.03 -37.53
CA THR A 381 -4.61 46.25 -36.74
C THR A 381 -4.62 45.48 -35.41
N LYS A 382 -3.62 44.63 -35.17
CA LYS A 382 -3.51 43.72 -34.01
C LYS A 382 -4.74 42.84 -33.82
N LYS A 383 -5.37 42.47 -34.94
CA LYS A 383 -6.62 41.73 -35.00
C LYS A 383 -6.34 40.24 -35.10
N PHE A 384 -7.03 39.46 -34.27
CA PHE A 384 -7.06 37.99 -34.28
C PHE A 384 -8.42 37.51 -34.77
N ARG A 385 -8.44 36.41 -35.52
CA ARG A 385 -9.67 35.77 -36.01
C ARG A 385 -9.62 34.25 -35.81
N LEU A 386 -10.55 33.75 -35.01
CA LEU A 386 -10.66 32.37 -34.54
C LEU A 386 -11.47 31.51 -35.52
N ILE A 387 -11.14 30.22 -35.60
CA ILE A 387 -12.00 29.20 -36.20
C ILE A 387 -13.05 28.81 -35.15
N PRO A 388 -14.36 28.98 -35.42
CA PRO A 388 -15.40 28.63 -34.47
C PRO A 388 -15.46 27.12 -34.24
N PHE A 389 -15.73 26.72 -33.01
CA PHE A 389 -15.87 25.32 -32.60
C PHE A 389 -17.33 24.98 -32.35
N THR A 390 -17.82 23.89 -32.95
CA THR A 390 -19.18 23.37 -32.70
C THR A 390 -19.09 22.08 -31.88
N ASP A 391 -19.69 22.07 -30.69
CA ASP A 391 -19.69 20.89 -29.82
C ASP A 391 -20.69 19.82 -30.31
N ASN A 392 -20.62 18.62 -29.69
CA ASN A 392 -21.51 17.49 -30.02
C ASN A 392 -23.00 17.74 -29.73
N ARG A 393 -23.35 18.87 -29.10
CA ARG A 393 -24.73 19.31 -28.84
C ARG A 393 -25.20 20.36 -29.85
N GLY A 394 -24.35 20.72 -30.81
CA GLY A 394 -24.63 21.71 -31.85
C GLY A 394 -24.40 23.17 -31.43
N LEU A 395 -23.81 23.42 -30.25
CA LEU A 395 -23.49 24.77 -29.81
C LEU A 395 -22.19 25.23 -30.48
N THR A 396 -22.24 26.34 -31.21
CA THR A 396 -21.06 26.96 -31.83
C THR A 396 -20.53 28.08 -30.93
N THR A 397 -19.25 28.02 -30.60
CA THR A 397 -18.52 29.03 -29.84
C THR A 397 -17.42 29.67 -30.70
N PRO A 398 -17.11 30.96 -30.53
CA PRO A 398 -17.76 31.93 -29.65
C PRO A 398 -19.20 32.28 -30.04
N THR A 399 -20.00 32.75 -29.07
CA THR A 399 -21.40 33.19 -29.30
C THR A 399 -21.52 34.71 -29.43
N VAL A 400 -22.71 35.21 -29.80
CA VAL A 400 -23.06 36.65 -29.72
C VAL A 400 -22.82 37.22 -28.30
N PRO A 401 -22.64 38.54 -28.15
CA PRO A 401 -22.44 39.17 -26.83
C PRO A 401 -23.48 38.76 -25.79
N PHE A 402 -23.09 38.78 -24.51
CA PHE A 402 -23.96 38.37 -23.40
C PHE A 402 -25.27 39.19 -23.34
N GLU A 403 -25.21 40.49 -23.66
CA GLU A 403 -26.38 41.38 -23.74
C GLU A 403 -27.41 40.95 -24.80
N GLN A 404 -26.99 40.15 -25.78
CA GLN A 404 -27.82 39.58 -26.84
C GLN A 404 -28.20 38.11 -26.55
N GLY A 405 -27.94 37.62 -25.33
CA GLY A 405 -28.31 36.28 -24.88
C GLY A 405 -27.29 35.17 -25.16
N GLY A 406 -26.06 35.49 -25.57
CA GLY A 406 -25.02 34.49 -25.80
C GLY A 406 -24.39 33.95 -24.51
N ALA A 407 -24.16 32.63 -24.47
CA ALA A 407 -23.62 31.95 -23.30
C ALA A 407 -22.08 31.98 -23.20
N TYR A 408 -21.38 32.05 -24.34
CA TYR A 408 -19.92 31.98 -24.44
C TYR A 408 -19.34 33.03 -25.42
N PRO A 409 -19.57 34.34 -25.20
CA PRO A 409 -18.98 35.41 -26.00
C PRO A 409 -17.49 35.63 -25.70
N ILE A 410 -16.77 36.21 -26.66
CA ILE A 410 -15.49 36.88 -26.38
C ILE A 410 -15.79 38.18 -25.62
N GLU A 411 -15.04 38.47 -24.54
CA GLU A 411 -15.26 39.62 -23.67
C GLU A 411 -14.02 40.52 -23.63
N VAL A 412 -14.24 41.85 -23.59
CA VAL A 412 -13.15 42.81 -23.37
C VAL A 412 -12.56 42.57 -21.99
N GLY A 413 -11.23 42.52 -21.92
CA GLY A 413 -10.48 42.26 -20.70
C GLY A 413 -10.16 40.78 -20.48
N ALA A 414 -10.75 39.85 -21.23
CA ALA A 414 -10.42 38.43 -21.17
C ALA A 414 -8.94 38.21 -21.54
N THR A 415 -8.27 37.31 -20.82
CA THR A 415 -6.87 36.94 -21.06
C THR A 415 -6.79 35.64 -21.86
N TYR A 416 -5.72 35.47 -22.62
CA TYR A 416 -5.48 34.26 -23.39
C TYR A 416 -3.99 33.93 -23.51
N LYS A 417 -3.68 32.67 -23.79
CA LYS A 417 -2.35 32.20 -24.18
C LYS A 417 -2.35 31.80 -25.64
N ILE A 418 -1.22 32.03 -26.30
CA ILE A 418 -0.96 31.55 -27.66
C ILE A 418 0.01 30.37 -27.62
N THR A 419 -0.36 29.28 -28.30
CA THR A 419 0.44 28.06 -28.41
C THR A 419 0.61 27.64 -29.87
N ASP A 420 1.45 26.62 -30.11
CA ASP A 420 1.82 26.12 -31.45
C ASP A 420 2.55 27.18 -32.29
N ILE A 421 3.39 27.98 -31.62
CA ILE A 421 4.23 29.02 -32.22
C ILE A 421 5.64 28.95 -31.64
N PHE A 422 6.65 29.42 -32.36
CA PHE A 422 7.95 29.71 -31.78
C PHE A 422 7.90 31.11 -31.18
N LEU A 423 7.98 31.23 -29.85
CA LEU A 423 8.00 32.55 -29.22
C LEU A 423 9.38 33.21 -29.36
N PRO A 424 9.47 34.56 -29.34
CA PRO A 424 10.75 35.26 -29.33
C PRO A 424 11.65 34.83 -28.16
N GLU A 425 12.98 34.88 -28.37
CA GLU A 425 14.01 34.47 -27.39
C GLU A 425 13.84 35.12 -26.00
N SER A 426 13.32 36.35 -25.91
CA SER A 426 13.03 36.99 -24.61
C SER A 426 11.99 36.23 -23.77
N TYR A 427 11.05 35.53 -24.40
CA TYR A 427 10.09 34.67 -23.71
C TYR A 427 10.70 33.33 -23.33
N GLU A 428 11.64 32.81 -24.13
CA GLU A 428 12.45 31.63 -23.78
C GLU A 428 13.26 31.93 -22.52
N GLU A 429 14.04 33.01 -22.50
CA GLU A 429 14.80 33.44 -21.32
C GLU A 429 13.91 33.64 -20.08
N ASN A 430 12.73 34.25 -20.25
CA ASN A 430 11.80 34.42 -19.14
C ASN A 430 11.33 33.09 -18.57
N ALA A 431 11.12 32.07 -19.40
CA ALA A 431 10.71 30.74 -18.97
C ALA A 431 11.87 29.94 -18.36
N GLU A 432 13.08 30.03 -18.92
CA GLU A 432 14.29 29.43 -18.34
C GLU A 432 14.55 29.96 -16.92
N GLU A 433 14.29 31.25 -16.71
CA GLU A 433 14.39 31.89 -15.40
C GLU A 433 13.34 31.37 -14.42
N ASP A 434 12.08 31.24 -14.86
CA ASP A 434 11.01 30.65 -14.04
C ASP A 434 11.35 29.19 -13.68
N LEU A 435 11.94 28.44 -14.62
CA LEU A 435 12.41 27.07 -14.43
C LEU A 435 13.54 27.00 -13.40
N TRP A 436 14.51 27.91 -13.47
CA TRP A 436 15.63 27.99 -12.53
C TRP A 436 15.14 28.14 -11.09
N TYR A 437 14.24 29.10 -10.83
CA TYR A 437 13.77 29.34 -9.47
C TYR A 437 12.86 28.22 -8.95
N ALA A 438 11.98 27.67 -9.80
CA ALA A 438 11.17 26.51 -9.42
C ALA A 438 12.04 25.30 -9.05
N ALA A 439 13.08 25.01 -9.84
CA ALA A 439 13.99 23.92 -9.58
C ALA A 439 14.93 24.17 -8.40
N MET A 440 15.42 25.40 -8.23
CA MET A 440 16.28 25.76 -7.10
C MET A 440 15.55 25.60 -5.76
N ASP A 441 14.27 25.95 -5.72
CA ASP A 441 13.43 25.82 -4.54
C ASP A 441 13.29 24.35 -4.12
N ASP A 442 13.00 23.47 -5.07
CA ASP A 442 12.94 22.02 -4.86
C ASP A 442 14.31 21.42 -4.51
N PHE A 443 15.36 21.85 -5.21
CA PHE A 443 16.72 21.33 -5.04
C PHE A 443 17.29 21.65 -3.65
N LYS A 444 17.13 22.89 -3.18
CA LYS A 444 17.55 23.30 -1.83
C LYS A 444 16.94 22.43 -0.75
N GLN A 445 15.65 22.09 -0.86
CA GLN A 445 15.00 21.19 0.09
C GLN A 445 15.53 19.75 0.00
N ALA A 446 15.82 19.27 -1.21
CA ALA A 446 16.24 17.89 -1.44
C ALA A 446 17.73 17.62 -1.11
N THR A 447 18.55 18.67 -0.98
CA THR A 447 19.95 18.59 -0.49
C THR A 447 20.06 18.26 1.00
N GLN A 448 18.93 18.08 1.68
CA GLN A 448 18.86 17.86 3.12
C GLN A 448 17.94 16.68 3.42
N ALA A 449 18.24 15.92 4.48
CA ALA A 449 17.36 14.84 4.91
C ALA A 449 16.03 15.44 5.39
N LYS A 450 14.91 14.95 4.85
CA LYS A 450 13.58 15.37 5.27
C LYS A 450 13.29 14.84 6.67
N ALA A 451 13.28 15.76 7.62
CA ALA A 451 13.03 15.47 9.02
C ALA A 451 11.87 16.32 9.54
N GLN A 452 11.11 15.72 10.45
CA GLN A 452 10.08 16.38 11.23
C GLN A 452 10.61 16.52 12.65
N TYR A 453 10.50 17.71 13.21
CA TYR A 453 10.99 18.01 14.55
C TYR A 453 9.81 18.24 15.48
N SER A 454 9.73 17.48 16.56
CA SER A 454 8.80 17.74 17.66
C SER A 454 9.52 18.52 18.75
N LEU A 455 9.03 19.73 19.04
CA LEU A 455 9.55 20.61 20.07
C LEU A 455 8.60 20.64 21.26
N THR A 456 9.13 20.49 22.47
CA THR A 456 8.45 20.89 23.70
C THR A 456 9.13 22.15 24.22
N LEU A 457 8.38 23.23 24.31
CA LEU A 457 8.88 24.53 24.75
C LEU A 457 8.99 24.60 26.27
N ASP A 458 9.99 25.34 26.78
CA ASP A 458 10.10 25.59 28.22
C ASP A 458 9.17 26.73 28.63
N ARG A 459 8.05 26.39 29.26
CA ARG A 459 7.06 27.35 29.76
C ARG A 459 7.68 28.47 30.61
N LEU A 460 8.67 28.17 31.45
CA LEU A 460 9.25 29.18 32.35
C LEU A 460 9.96 30.29 31.56
N TYR A 461 10.66 29.94 30.49
CA TYR A 461 11.33 30.89 29.60
C TYR A 461 10.37 31.92 29.02
N PHE A 462 9.17 31.50 28.58
CA PHE A 462 8.16 32.43 28.04
C PHE A 462 7.54 33.30 29.12
N LEU A 463 7.30 32.76 30.33
CA LEU A 463 6.75 33.54 31.44
C LEU A 463 7.71 34.61 31.99
N GLU A 464 9.01 34.38 31.87
CA GLU A 464 10.04 35.33 32.28
C GLU A 464 10.31 36.39 31.20
N ALA A 465 10.23 36.02 29.92
CA ALA A 465 10.57 36.90 28.80
C ALA A 465 9.39 37.73 28.26
N LEU A 466 8.15 37.28 28.43
CA LEU A 466 6.95 38.01 28.00
C LEU A 466 6.38 38.84 29.16
N GLU A 467 5.87 40.04 28.85
CA GLU A 467 5.23 40.90 29.84
C GLU A 467 4.00 40.22 30.46
N ARG A 468 3.87 40.30 31.80
CA ARG A 468 2.73 39.73 32.52
C ARG A 468 1.43 40.42 32.09
N GLY A 469 0.47 39.63 31.61
CA GLY A 469 -0.89 40.08 31.31
C GLY A 469 -1.19 40.27 29.81
N VAL A 470 -0.25 39.97 28.92
CA VAL A 470 -0.51 39.98 27.47
C VAL A 470 -0.86 38.56 27.01
N ASP A 471 -2.10 38.37 26.53
CA ASP A 471 -2.56 37.17 25.81
C ASP A 471 -1.89 37.11 24.41
N VAL A 472 -0.57 36.90 24.36
CA VAL A 472 0.13 36.71 23.07
C VAL A 472 0.20 35.22 22.78
N CYS A 473 -0.59 34.77 21.81
CA CYS A 473 -0.31 33.50 21.12
C CYS A 473 0.91 33.73 20.21
N LEU A 474 2.10 33.36 20.71
CA LEU A 474 3.37 33.64 20.04
C LEU A 474 3.57 32.79 18.77
N PHE A 475 3.08 31.55 18.77
CA PHE A 475 3.23 30.62 17.66
C PHE A 475 1.91 30.48 16.92
N LYS A 476 1.93 30.65 15.60
CA LYS A 476 0.81 30.29 14.73
C LYS A 476 1.23 29.20 13.76
N VAL A 477 0.27 28.37 13.40
CA VAL A 477 0.45 27.38 12.36
C VAL A 477 0.79 28.10 11.06
N GLY A 478 1.82 27.63 10.37
CA GLY A 478 2.39 28.31 9.22
C GLY A 478 3.50 29.31 9.58
N ASP A 479 3.75 29.70 10.83
CA ASP A 479 4.95 30.50 11.12
C ASP A 479 6.24 29.66 11.02
N TYR A 480 7.41 30.30 11.02
CA TYR A 480 8.71 29.65 11.00
C TYR A 480 9.40 29.78 12.36
N ALA A 481 9.81 28.66 12.95
CA ALA A 481 10.58 28.63 14.19
C ALA A 481 12.08 28.47 13.88
N PRO A 482 12.95 29.42 14.28
CA PRO A 482 14.39 29.25 14.17
C PRO A 482 14.88 28.26 15.23
N VAL A 483 15.49 27.15 14.82
CA VAL A 483 16.00 26.11 15.72
C VAL A 483 17.46 25.82 15.44
N ARG A 484 18.27 25.69 16.50
CA ARG A 484 19.67 25.28 16.42
C ARG A 484 20.01 24.18 17.41
N ASP A 485 20.70 23.15 16.94
CA ASP A 485 21.34 22.10 17.74
C ASP A 485 22.50 21.46 16.97
N THR A 486 23.72 21.64 17.45
CA THR A 486 24.94 21.16 16.78
C THR A 486 25.06 19.63 16.76
N ARG A 487 24.38 18.91 17.66
CA ARG A 487 24.43 17.44 17.73
C ARG A 487 23.58 16.77 16.65
N PHE A 488 22.48 17.42 16.30
CA PHE A 488 21.64 17.04 15.15
C PHE A 488 22.09 17.72 13.85
N GLY A 489 23.06 18.64 13.91
CA GLY A 489 23.52 19.37 12.74
C GLY A 489 22.44 20.30 12.16
N ILE A 490 21.56 20.83 13.03
CA ILE A 490 20.45 21.70 12.64
C ILE A 490 20.76 23.14 13.01
N GLU A 491 20.60 24.06 12.05
CA GLU A 491 20.64 25.51 12.24
C GLU A 491 19.78 26.14 11.13
N LYS A 492 18.46 26.13 11.33
CA LYS A 492 17.48 26.46 10.27
C LYS A 492 16.24 27.14 10.83
N GLN A 493 15.49 27.77 9.94
CA GLN A 493 14.13 28.24 10.21
C GLN A 493 13.16 27.22 9.64
N ILE A 494 12.45 26.50 10.52
CA ILE A 494 11.63 25.36 10.10
C ILE A 494 10.16 25.71 10.30
N ARG A 495 9.35 25.39 9.29
CA ARG A 495 7.91 25.69 9.24
C ARG A 495 7.14 24.95 10.33
N ILE A 496 6.28 25.66 11.07
CA ILE A 496 5.38 25.09 12.07
C ILE A 496 4.18 24.43 11.36
N GLN A 497 4.19 23.10 11.31
CA GLN A 497 3.10 22.32 10.72
C GLN A 497 1.95 22.09 11.69
N LYS A 498 2.25 21.92 12.98
CA LYS A 498 1.25 21.66 14.01
C LYS A 498 1.61 22.32 15.33
N ILE A 499 0.60 22.81 16.02
CA ILE A 499 0.65 23.34 17.37
C ILE A 499 -0.32 22.54 18.23
N THR A 500 0.19 22.03 19.34
CA THR A 500 -0.63 21.50 20.42
C THR A 500 -0.45 22.40 21.63
N ARG A 501 -1.52 23.04 22.08
CA ARG A 501 -1.53 23.99 23.20
C ARG A 501 -2.37 23.46 24.35
N ASN A 502 -1.82 23.54 25.56
CA ASN A 502 -2.60 23.33 26.77
C ASN A 502 -3.37 24.61 27.10
N LEU A 503 -4.70 24.54 27.17
CA LEU A 503 -5.54 25.71 27.44
C LEU A 503 -5.78 25.93 28.95
N LEU A 504 -5.29 25.04 29.81
CA LEU A 504 -5.32 25.20 31.26
C LEU A 504 -4.04 25.85 31.82
N LEU A 505 -2.94 25.83 31.06
CA LEU A 505 -1.65 26.40 31.45
C LEU A 505 -1.20 27.44 30.42
N GLU A 506 -0.87 28.64 30.90
CA GLU A 506 -0.34 29.71 30.04
C GLU A 506 1.03 29.30 29.47
N GLN A 507 1.24 29.60 28.18
CA GLN A 507 2.50 29.43 27.46
C GLN A 507 3.05 27.98 27.44
N ASP A 508 2.18 26.97 27.48
CA ASP A 508 2.52 25.55 27.37
C ASP A 508 2.19 25.01 25.97
N TYR A 509 3.24 24.79 25.17
CA TYR A 509 3.14 24.43 23.75
C TYR A 509 4.01 23.22 23.40
N GLN A 510 3.48 22.44 22.46
CA GLN A 510 4.25 21.53 21.65
C GLN A 510 4.13 21.94 20.19
N LEU A 511 5.26 22.05 19.51
CA LEU A 511 5.31 22.37 18.08
C LEU A 511 5.76 21.14 17.31
N THR A 512 5.18 20.93 16.14
CA THR A 512 5.72 20.02 15.14
C THR A 512 6.16 20.84 13.96
N LEU A 513 7.45 20.80 13.66
CA LEU A 513 8.08 21.50 12.56
C LEU A 513 8.37 20.50 11.44
N SER A 514 8.18 20.90 10.18
CA SER A 514 8.58 20.07 9.03
C SER A 514 8.82 20.93 7.80
N ASP A 515 9.85 20.56 7.04
CA ASP A 515 10.18 21.16 5.74
C ASP A 515 9.18 20.77 4.63
N THR A 516 8.35 19.76 4.88
CA THR A 516 7.28 19.35 3.95
C THR A 516 5.91 19.81 4.45
N THR A 517 5.12 20.43 3.58
CA THR A 517 3.70 20.68 3.81
C THR A 517 2.90 19.37 3.62
N ALA A 518 2.83 18.56 4.68
CA ALA A 518 1.94 17.41 4.69
C ALA A 518 0.54 17.88 5.05
N ILE A 519 -0.42 17.77 4.11
CA ILE A 519 -1.83 17.89 4.46
C ILE A 519 -2.16 16.66 5.32
N SER A 520 -2.29 16.86 6.63
CA SER A 520 -2.88 15.84 7.48
C SER A 520 -4.36 15.74 7.12
N ILE A 521 -4.74 14.76 6.31
CA ILE A 521 -6.14 14.37 6.12
C ILE A 521 -6.56 13.58 7.36
N SER A 522 -6.64 14.28 8.48
CA SER A 522 -7.23 13.84 9.74
C SER A 522 -8.58 14.57 9.83
N THR A 523 -9.75 13.94 9.93
CA THR A 523 -10.14 12.61 10.35
C THR A 523 -11.56 12.38 9.82
N GLN A 524 -11.83 11.24 9.20
CA GLN A 524 -12.90 10.30 9.58
C GLN A 524 -12.99 9.24 8.48
N THR A 525 -13.08 8.00 8.94
CA THR A 525 -13.24 6.68 8.30
C THR A 525 -14.07 6.60 7.00
N VAL A 526 -14.70 7.68 6.56
CA VAL A 526 -15.49 7.81 5.33
C VAL A 526 -14.61 8.00 4.08
N LEU A 527 -13.40 8.57 4.18
CA LEU A 527 -12.64 8.98 2.99
C LEU A 527 -11.84 7.85 2.32
N SER A 528 -11.42 6.82 3.06
CA SER A 528 -10.82 5.60 2.47
C SER A 528 -11.86 4.73 1.75
N VAL A 529 -13.14 4.88 2.10
CA VAL A 529 -14.25 4.21 1.43
C VAL A 529 -14.60 4.95 0.14
N ILE A 530 -14.51 6.29 0.12
CA ILE A 530 -14.88 7.08 -1.07
C ILE A 530 -13.86 6.97 -2.22
N ASP A 531 -12.56 6.86 -1.95
CA ASP A 531 -11.56 6.68 -3.03
C ASP A 531 -11.61 5.26 -3.63
N HIS A 532 -11.94 4.24 -2.81
CA HIS A 532 -12.36 2.93 -3.30
C HIS A 532 -13.71 3.02 -4.05
N GLU A 533 -14.66 3.82 -3.59
CA GLU A 533 -15.94 4.05 -4.27
C GLU A 533 -15.78 4.82 -5.59
N ARG A 534 -14.75 5.64 -5.80
CA ARG A 534 -14.54 6.37 -7.07
C ARG A 534 -14.16 5.44 -8.21
N ILE A 535 -13.39 4.38 -7.91
CA ILE A 535 -13.06 3.30 -8.86
C ILE A 535 -14.26 2.33 -9.00
N ILE A 536 -15.09 2.17 -7.97
CA ILE A 536 -16.22 1.24 -7.94
C ILE A 536 -17.52 1.83 -8.55
N ASN A 537 -17.79 3.13 -8.43
CA ASN A 537 -19.09 3.74 -8.78
C ASN A 537 -19.27 4.01 -10.28
N ASN A 538 -18.20 4.17 -11.06
CA ASN A 538 -18.32 4.29 -12.53
C ASN A 538 -18.74 2.97 -13.20
N ASN A 539 -18.51 1.81 -12.57
CA ASN A 539 -19.04 0.52 -13.03
C ASN A 539 -20.44 0.18 -12.48
N ARG A 540 -20.88 0.82 -11.38
CA ARG A 540 -22.09 0.41 -10.63
C ARG A 540 -23.37 1.20 -10.89
N LEU A 541 -23.35 2.28 -11.67
CA LEU A 541 -24.60 3.03 -11.95
C LEU A 541 -25.65 2.22 -12.75
N ARG A 542 -25.25 1.12 -13.40
CA ARG A 542 -26.17 0.13 -14.00
C ARG A 542 -26.56 -1.04 -13.07
N ASP A 543 -26.03 -1.09 -11.85
CA ASP A 543 -25.97 -2.29 -11.01
C ASP A 543 -26.60 -2.14 -9.61
N LEU A 544 -27.11 -0.97 -9.23
CA LEU A 544 -27.80 -0.76 -7.94
C LEU A 544 -29.00 -1.68 -7.74
N ASN A 545 -29.79 -1.94 -8.79
CA ASN A 545 -30.95 -2.84 -8.72
C ASN A 545 -30.53 -4.32 -8.56
N LYS A 546 -29.37 -4.72 -9.08
CA LYS A 546 -28.83 -6.08 -8.97
C LYS A 546 -28.09 -6.31 -7.65
N ALA A 547 -27.29 -5.34 -7.20
CA ALA A 547 -26.69 -5.35 -5.87
C ALA A 547 -27.76 -5.38 -4.76
N ARG A 548 -28.86 -4.63 -4.94
CA ARG A 548 -30.04 -4.69 -4.06
C ARG A 548 -30.68 -6.08 -4.05
N ARG A 549 -30.72 -6.81 -5.17
CA ARG A 549 -31.19 -8.21 -5.22
C ARG A 549 -30.27 -9.15 -4.45
N GLY A 550 -28.96 -9.11 -4.70
CA GLY A 550 -27.98 -9.93 -3.96
C GLY A 550 -28.04 -9.66 -2.44
N TRP A 551 -28.22 -8.41 -2.03
CA TRP A 551 -28.42 -8.06 -0.61
C TRP A 551 -29.72 -8.62 -0.04
N ARG A 552 -30.85 -8.49 -0.75
CA ARG A 552 -32.14 -9.08 -0.32
C ARG A 552 -32.09 -10.60 -0.21
N THR A 553 -31.48 -11.29 -1.18
CA THR A 553 -31.29 -12.75 -1.14
C THR A 553 -30.43 -13.17 0.05
N THR A 554 -29.38 -12.40 0.36
CA THR A 554 -28.51 -12.65 1.52
C THR A 554 -29.26 -12.45 2.85
N GLU A 555 -30.11 -11.43 2.92
CA GLU A 555 -30.96 -11.14 4.07
C GLU A 555 -32.04 -12.23 4.26
N ASP A 556 -32.67 -12.68 3.18
CA ASP A 556 -33.61 -13.82 3.19
C ASP A 556 -32.90 -15.09 3.67
N LEU A 557 -31.71 -15.40 3.14
CA LEU A 557 -30.92 -16.54 3.58
C LEU A 557 -30.57 -16.44 5.07
N ARG A 558 -30.14 -15.27 5.55
CA ARG A 558 -29.85 -15.05 6.97
C ARG A 558 -31.06 -15.33 7.86
N ASN A 559 -32.24 -14.87 7.46
CA ASN A 559 -33.46 -15.03 8.23
C ASN A 559 -34.06 -16.44 8.11
N MET A 560 -33.74 -17.17 7.04
CA MET A 560 -34.23 -18.52 6.79
C MET A 560 -33.25 -19.61 7.24
N VAL A 561 -31.98 -19.30 7.53
CA VAL A 561 -31.04 -20.27 8.12
C VAL A 561 -31.47 -20.58 9.55
N TYR A 562 -31.63 -21.87 9.84
CA TYR A 562 -31.98 -22.39 11.16
C TYR A 562 -31.18 -23.66 11.47
N ASP A 563 -31.10 -24.00 12.74
CA ASP A 563 -30.41 -25.21 13.18
C ASP A 563 -31.21 -26.47 12.83
N THR A 564 -30.80 -27.19 11.79
CA THR A 564 -31.42 -28.43 11.33
C THR A 564 -31.18 -29.62 12.25
N ASP A 565 -30.07 -29.62 13.01
CA ASP A 565 -29.54 -30.78 13.75
C ASP A 565 -29.69 -30.66 15.28
N GLY A 566 -30.08 -29.48 15.80
CA GLY A 566 -30.37 -29.27 17.22
C GLY A 566 -29.14 -28.97 18.10
N PHE A 567 -28.01 -28.57 17.50
CA PHE A 567 -26.73 -28.31 18.17
C PHE A 567 -26.35 -26.83 18.28
N PHE A 568 -27.08 -25.91 17.65
CA PHE A 568 -26.72 -24.50 17.53
C PHE A 568 -27.63 -23.61 18.41
N ASP A 569 -27.01 -22.90 19.35
CA ASP A 569 -27.65 -21.81 20.10
C ASP A 569 -27.49 -20.51 19.31
N VAL A 570 -28.60 -20.00 18.78
CA VAL A 570 -28.64 -18.79 17.92
C VAL A 570 -28.32 -17.49 18.67
N ASP A 571 -28.34 -17.50 20.02
CA ASP A 571 -28.14 -16.31 20.84
C ASP A 571 -26.68 -16.10 21.30
N ASN A 572 -25.80 -17.11 21.17
CA ASN A 572 -24.57 -17.19 21.96
C ASN A 572 -23.20 -17.16 21.24
N ILE A 573 -23.13 -16.91 19.93
CA ILE A 573 -21.84 -16.60 19.27
C ILE A 573 -21.77 -15.10 18.94
N ARG A 574 -21.59 -14.28 19.99
CA ARG A 574 -21.06 -12.90 19.87
C ARG A 574 -19.69 -12.78 20.54
N PRO A 575 -18.62 -13.23 19.88
CA PRO A 575 -17.28 -12.99 20.32
C PRO A 575 -16.77 -11.66 19.76
N ASN A 576 -16.07 -10.86 20.58
CA ASN A 576 -15.28 -9.74 20.09
C ASN A 576 -14.15 -10.21 19.14
N SER A 577 -13.74 -11.49 19.21
CA SER A 577 -12.88 -12.22 18.25
C SER A 577 -12.95 -13.75 18.50
N ILE A 578 -12.88 -14.58 17.44
CA ILE A 578 -12.82 -16.06 17.55
C ILE A 578 -11.40 -16.52 17.25
N ASP A 579 -10.66 -16.92 18.28
CA ASP A 579 -9.40 -17.66 18.13
C ASP A 579 -9.68 -19.16 18.15
N THR A 580 -9.49 -19.84 17.01
CA THR A 580 -9.71 -21.29 16.90
C THR A 580 -8.67 -21.96 15.99
N ASN A 581 -8.28 -23.18 16.32
CA ASN A 581 -7.40 -24.02 15.49
C ASN A 581 -8.08 -24.47 14.19
N MET A 582 -9.40 -24.63 14.21
CA MET A 582 -10.20 -25.01 13.05
C MET A 582 -11.63 -24.51 13.20
N LEU A 583 -12.17 -23.92 12.12
CA LEU A 583 -13.56 -23.55 11.98
C LEU A 583 -14.18 -24.41 10.87
N THR A 584 -15.18 -25.22 11.20
CA THR A 584 -15.96 -25.97 10.22
C THR A 584 -17.38 -25.41 10.18
N VAL A 585 -17.81 -24.96 9.00
CA VAL A 585 -19.15 -24.44 8.73
C VAL A 585 -19.88 -25.46 7.86
N GLY A 586 -20.98 -26.02 8.37
CA GLY A 586 -21.74 -27.09 7.72
C GLY A 586 -21.95 -28.28 8.67
N SER A 587 -23.19 -28.62 8.98
CA SER A 587 -23.54 -29.68 9.94
C SER A 587 -23.46 -31.08 9.32
N LYS A 588 -23.57 -32.14 10.14
CA LYS A 588 -23.50 -33.52 9.65
C LYS A 588 -24.57 -33.82 8.59
N SER A 589 -25.79 -33.32 8.77
CA SER A 589 -26.89 -33.51 7.81
C SER A 589 -26.67 -32.80 6.46
N GLN A 590 -25.75 -31.85 6.39
CA GLN A 590 -25.40 -31.12 5.16
C GLN A 590 -24.27 -31.78 4.37
N GLN A 591 -23.65 -32.86 4.88
CA GLN A 591 -22.50 -33.53 4.25
C GLN A 591 -22.92 -34.56 3.20
N PHE A 592 -23.66 -34.11 2.19
CA PHE A 592 -24.06 -34.92 1.04
C PHE A 592 -23.73 -34.25 -0.29
N VAL A 593 -23.67 -35.07 -1.34
CA VAL A 593 -23.41 -34.66 -2.72
C VAL A 593 -24.59 -35.08 -3.59
N LEU A 594 -25.01 -34.18 -4.48
CA LEU A 594 -26.01 -34.46 -5.51
C LEU A 594 -25.31 -34.79 -6.83
N THR A 595 -25.59 -35.98 -7.38
CA THR A 595 -25.04 -36.42 -8.66
C THR A 595 -26.16 -36.52 -9.70
N GLY A 596 -25.99 -35.86 -10.85
CA GLY A 596 -26.98 -35.88 -11.93
C GLY A 596 -28.25 -35.06 -11.67
N VAL A 597 -28.30 -34.29 -10.58
CA VAL A 597 -29.46 -33.44 -10.23
C VAL A 597 -29.27 -32.02 -10.76
N ILE A 598 -30.29 -31.51 -11.45
CA ILE A 598 -30.42 -30.12 -11.87
C ILE A 598 -31.56 -29.49 -11.07
N LEU A 599 -31.26 -28.41 -10.37
CA LEU A 599 -32.21 -27.61 -9.60
C LEU A 599 -32.41 -26.28 -10.32
N GLN A 600 -33.65 -25.98 -10.70
CA GLN A 600 -33.96 -24.82 -11.53
C GLN A 600 -35.14 -24.04 -10.96
N ALA A 601 -34.88 -22.81 -10.52
CA ALA A 601 -35.90 -21.83 -10.21
C ALA A 601 -36.31 -21.05 -11.47
N ASN A 602 -37.51 -20.46 -11.44
CA ASN A 602 -38.07 -19.62 -12.51
C ASN A 602 -38.27 -20.38 -13.84
N VAL A 603 -38.67 -21.65 -13.78
CA VAL A 603 -38.83 -22.49 -14.98
C VAL A 603 -39.84 -21.85 -15.95
N ASN A 604 -39.50 -21.81 -17.24
CA ASN A 604 -40.25 -21.13 -18.30
C ASN A 604 -40.42 -19.60 -18.09
N GLY A 605 -39.58 -18.97 -17.26
CA GLY A 605 -39.65 -17.54 -16.96
C GLY A 605 -40.71 -17.17 -15.93
N ASN A 606 -41.36 -18.15 -15.28
CA ASN A 606 -42.33 -17.91 -14.21
C ASN A 606 -41.66 -18.06 -12.84
N PRO A 607 -41.58 -16.99 -12.01
CA PRO A 607 -40.89 -17.03 -10.71
C PRO A 607 -41.52 -17.96 -9.67
N ASN A 608 -42.77 -18.39 -9.88
CA ASN A 608 -43.44 -19.35 -8.99
C ASN A 608 -43.32 -20.81 -9.46
N ASN A 609 -42.46 -21.11 -10.44
CA ASN A 609 -42.18 -22.48 -10.86
C ASN A 609 -40.75 -22.90 -10.50
N PHE A 610 -40.63 -24.10 -9.90
CA PHE A 610 -39.35 -24.73 -9.58
C PHE A 610 -39.32 -26.17 -10.09
N ALA A 611 -38.20 -26.61 -10.66
CA ALA A 611 -38.01 -28.01 -11.08
C ALA A 611 -36.73 -28.59 -10.48
N ALA A 612 -36.82 -29.84 -10.02
CA ALA A 612 -35.69 -30.67 -9.63
C ALA A 612 -35.67 -31.91 -10.51
N SER A 613 -34.53 -32.21 -11.15
CA SER A 613 -34.41 -33.41 -11.99
C SER A 613 -34.23 -34.69 -11.17
N ALA A 614 -34.34 -35.83 -11.85
CA ALA A 614 -33.92 -37.11 -11.28
C ALA A 614 -32.40 -37.13 -11.07
N GLY A 615 -31.92 -37.92 -10.12
CA GLY A 615 -30.49 -38.08 -9.83
C GLY A 615 -30.25 -38.87 -8.55
N ILE A 616 -29.07 -38.73 -7.95
CA ILE A 616 -28.66 -39.47 -6.75
C ILE A 616 -28.22 -38.48 -5.67
N LEU A 617 -28.73 -38.65 -4.45
CA LEU A 617 -28.21 -38.00 -3.24
C LEU A 617 -27.31 -38.98 -2.50
N SER A 618 -26.02 -38.67 -2.37
CA SER A 618 -25.04 -39.50 -1.65
C SER A 618 -24.57 -38.79 -0.39
N HIS A 619 -24.89 -39.34 0.78
CA HIS A 619 -24.50 -38.78 2.06
C HIS A 619 -23.24 -39.46 2.61
N LEU A 620 -22.25 -38.66 2.98
CA LEU A 620 -20.88 -39.11 3.18
C LEU A 620 -20.61 -39.68 4.58
N THR A 621 -21.32 -39.19 5.60
CA THR A 621 -20.96 -39.47 7.02
C THR A 621 -22.11 -39.98 7.89
N ILE A 622 -23.32 -40.14 7.34
CA ILE A 622 -24.51 -40.55 8.11
C ILE A 622 -24.41 -42.00 8.62
N ASP A 623 -23.84 -42.88 7.80
CA ASP A 623 -23.48 -44.25 8.16
C ASP A 623 -21.94 -44.32 8.24
N PRO A 624 -21.36 -44.64 9.40
CA PRO A 624 -19.91 -44.65 9.57
C PRO A 624 -19.19 -45.76 8.80
N SER A 625 -19.93 -46.75 8.27
CA SER A 625 -19.38 -47.92 7.60
C SER A 625 -19.41 -47.85 6.07
N ARG A 626 -20.25 -46.99 5.49
CA ARG A 626 -20.44 -46.85 4.03
C ARG A 626 -21.12 -45.54 3.66
N ILE A 627 -20.95 -45.10 2.41
CA ILE A 627 -21.73 -44.00 1.82
C ILE A 627 -23.16 -44.49 1.61
N ARG A 628 -24.15 -43.75 2.12
CA ARG A 628 -25.58 -44.01 1.86
C ARG A 628 -26.03 -43.18 0.66
N ALA A 629 -26.73 -43.81 -0.27
CA ALA A 629 -27.23 -43.15 -1.48
C ALA A 629 -28.73 -43.39 -1.67
N TRP A 630 -29.43 -42.38 -2.17
CA TRP A 630 -30.85 -42.44 -2.50
C TRP A 630 -31.10 -41.99 -3.93
N GLN A 631 -31.93 -42.76 -4.65
CA GLN A 631 -32.43 -42.41 -5.96
C GLN A 631 -33.52 -41.35 -5.83
N MET A 632 -33.30 -40.18 -6.44
CA MET A 632 -34.21 -39.03 -6.43
C MET A 632 -34.99 -39.00 -7.74
N GLY A 633 -36.33 -38.93 -7.65
CA GLY A 633 -37.20 -38.72 -8.82
C GLY A 633 -37.26 -37.26 -9.27
N ALA A 634 -37.53 -37.00 -10.55
CA ALA A 634 -37.77 -35.65 -11.04
C ALA A 634 -39.13 -35.12 -10.53
N LEU A 635 -39.19 -33.84 -10.15
CA LEU A 635 -40.42 -33.21 -9.67
C LEU A 635 -40.45 -31.72 -10.04
N THR A 636 -41.63 -31.22 -10.40
CA THR A 636 -41.90 -29.80 -10.66
C THR A 636 -42.90 -29.29 -9.64
N PHE A 637 -42.66 -28.09 -9.12
CA PHE A 637 -43.49 -27.41 -8.12
C PHE A 637 -44.04 -26.11 -8.70
N GLU A 638 -45.33 -25.88 -8.45
CA GLU A 638 -45.98 -24.58 -8.60
C GLU A 638 -46.17 -23.98 -7.20
N LEU A 639 -45.63 -22.79 -6.97
CA LEU A 639 -45.51 -22.17 -5.65
C LEU A 639 -46.71 -21.24 -5.41
N PRO A 640 -47.59 -21.54 -4.43
CA PRO A 640 -48.85 -20.81 -4.25
C PRO A 640 -48.72 -19.47 -3.52
N SER A 641 -47.56 -19.16 -2.92
CA SER A 641 -47.34 -17.97 -2.09
C SER A 641 -46.05 -17.26 -2.47
N ASN A 642 -46.01 -15.94 -2.28
CA ASN A 642 -44.84 -15.11 -2.55
C ASN A 642 -43.72 -15.25 -1.49
N ALA A 643 -43.97 -15.89 -0.33
CA ALA A 643 -42.96 -16.07 0.70
C ALA A 643 -41.86 -17.06 0.28
N GLY A 644 -40.70 -17.03 0.95
CA GLY A 644 -39.60 -17.98 0.72
C GLY A 644 -39.96 -19.43 1.01
N TYR A 645 -39.25 -20.37 0.38
CA TYR A 645 -39.45 -21.82 0.54
C TYR A 645 -38.13 -22.54 0.80
N TYR A 646 -38.21 -23.70 1.44
CA TYR A 646 -37.12 -24.65 1.62
C TYR A 646 -37.30 -25.84 0.69
N LEU A 647 -36.22 -26.25 0.01
CA LEU A 647 -36.16 -27.52 -0.69
C LEU A 647 -35.50 -28.57 0.22
N PHE A 648 -36.23 -29.64 0.49
CA PHE A 648 -35.73 -30.81 1.21
C PHE A 648 -35.68 -32.03 0.29
N ALA A 649 -34.71 -32.90 0.52
CA ALA A 649 -34.72 -34.28 0.04
C ALA A 649 -35.19 -35.18 1.19
N LYS A 650 -36.40 -35.73 1.06
CA LYS A 650 -36.95 -36.73 1.98
C LYS A 650 -36.46 -38.11 1.57
N CYS A 651 -35.62 -38.72 2.39
CA CYS A 651 -34.94 -39.97 2.09
C CYS A 651 -35.27 -41.05 3.12
N SER A 652 -35.55 -42.28 2.69
CA SER A 652 -35.90 -43.37 3.61
C SER A 652 -34.72 -43.79 4.50
N LYS A 653 -34.96 -44.04 5.80
CA LYS A 653 -33.91 -44.58 6.69
C LYS A 653 -33.57 -46.05 6.39
N THR A 654 -34.48 -46.81 5.80
CA THR A 654 -34.35 -48.25 5.54
C THR A 654 -34.24 -48.60 4.06
N GLY A 655 -34.75 -47.76 3.16
CA GLY A 655 -34.67 -47.94 1.70
C GLY A 655 -33.68 -47.00 1.00
N GLU A 656 -33.54 -47.16 -0.32
CA GLU A 656 -32.61 -46.42 -1.19
C GLU A 656 -33.34 -45.41 -2.13
N SER A 657 -34.57 -45.03 -1.82
CA SER A 657 -35.34 -44.02 -2.57
C SER A 657 -35.55 -42.73 -1.78
N GLY A 658 -35.58 -41.61 -2.49
CA GLY A 658 -35.88 -40.29 -1.95
C GLY A 658 -36.79 -39.47 -2.86
N THR A 659 -37.45 -38.46 -2.28
CA THR A 659 -38.34 -37.54 -2.99
C THR A 659 -38.08 -36.09 -2.61
N TRP A 660 -38.37 -35.16 -3.52
CA TRP A 660 -38.23 -33.73 -3.28
C TRP A 660 -39.45 -33.18 -2.56
N ILE A 661 -39.22 -32.30 -1.59
CA ILE A 661 -40.28 -31.58 -0.87
C ILE A 661 -39.95 -30.10 -0.89
N MET A 662 -40.91 -29.28 -1.33
CA MET A 662 -40.85 -27.84 -1.23
C MET A 662 -41.85 -27.38 -0.16
N ALA A 663 -41.38 -26.71 0.89
CA ALA A 663 -42.22 -26.31 2.01
C ALA A 663 -41.80 -24.95 2.59
N GLN A 664 -42.74 -24.22 3.19
CA GLN A 664 -42.44 -23.03 4.00
C GLN A 664 -42.13 -23.40 5.46
N THR A 665 -42.56 -24.59 5.88
CA THR A 665 -42.28 -25.15 7.21
C THR A 665 -40.84 -25.66 7.28
N GLN A 666 -40.16 -25.29 8.36
CA GLN A 666 -38.83 -25.81 8.69
C GLN A 666 -38.95 -27.25 9.21
N TYR A 667 -38.28 -28.20 8.59
CA TYR A 667 -38.17 -29.57 9.08
C TYR A 667 -36.82 -29.78 9.76
N LYS A 668 -36.81 -30.42 10.93
CA LYS A 668 -35.56 -30.95 11.51
C LYS A 668 -35.07 -32.11 10.66
N PHE A 669 -33.77 -32.40 10.71
CA PHE A 669 -33.16 -33.52 9.98
C PHE A 669 -33.87 -34.86 10.24
N GLU A 670 -34.31 -35.09 11.48
CA GLU A 670 -35.19 -36.20 11.88
C GLU A 670 -36.44 -35.63 12.57
N PRO A 671 -37.52 -35.33 11.83
CA PRO A 671 -38.73 -34.81 12.43
C PRO A 671 -39.43 -35.89 13.26
N THR A 672 -39.94 -35.52 14.43
CA THR A 672 -40.68 -36.43 15.33
C THR A 672 -41.92 -37.03 14.69
N ASP A 673 -42.52 -36.29 13.77
CA ASP A 673 -43.80 -36.64 13.13
C ASP A 673 -43.61 -37.55 11.91
N ASP A 674 -42.36 -37.78 11.47
CA ASP A 674 -42.01 -38.76 10.43
C ASP A 674 -40.66 -39.45 10.73
N PRO A 675 -40.62 -40.32 11.75
CA PRO A 675 -39.37 -40.88 12.29
C PRO A 675 -38.65 -41.85 11.34
N ASN A 676 -39.31 -42.31 10.27
CA ASN A 676 -38.78 -43.30 9.33
C ASN A 676 -38.01 -42.68 8.16
N ASN A 677 -37.93 -41.36 8.08
CA ASN A 677 -37.29 -40.63 6.99
C ASN A 677 -36.27 -39.60 7.50
N TYR A 678 -35.25 -39.34 6.70
CA TYR A 678 -34.35 -38.20 6.83
C TYR A 678 -34.85 -37.05 5.97
N TYR A 679 -34.76 -35.83 6.49
CA TYR A 679 -35.05 -34.60 5.76
C TYR A 679 -33.76 -33.81 5.60
N PHE A 680 -33.12 -33.94 4.44
CA PHE A 680 -31.92 -33.19 4.13
C PHE A 680 -32.28 -31.84 3.53
N LEU A 681 -31.86 -30.75 4.18
CA LEU A 681 -32.02 -29.41 3.61
C LEU A 681 -31.06 -29.25 2.42
N VAL A 682 -31.63 -29.01 1.24
CA VAL A 682 -30.88 -28.89 -0.02
C VAL A 682 -30.66 -27.42 -0.37
N GLY A 683 -31.63 -26.57 -0.09
CA GLY A 683 -31.48 -25.15 -0.35
C GLY A 683 -32.69 -24.33 0.02
N VAL A 684 -32.53 -23.02 -0.13
CA VAL A 684 -33.54 -22.01 0.13
C VAL A 684 -33.87 -21.28 -1.16
N LEU A 685 -35.17 -21.15 -1.44
CA LEU A 685 -35.72 -20.32 -2.49
C LEU A 685 -36.20 -19.00 -1.89
N SER A 686 -35.71 -17.87 -2.41
CA SER A 686 -35.98 -16.54 -1.87
C SER A 686 -37.46 -16.12 -1.94
N THR A 687 -37.81 -15.08 -1.18
CA THR A 687 -39.12 -14.42 -1.27
C THR A 687 -39.26 -13.73 -2.64
N LEU A 688 -40.46 -13.75 -3.22
CA LEU A 688 -40.79 -12.97 -4.42
C LEU A 688 -41.24 -11.57 -3.99
N TYR A 689 -40.40 -10.58 -4.29
CA TYR A 689 -40.64 -9.17 -3.93
C TYR A 689 -41.51 -8.46 -4.96
N ALA A 690 -42.38 -7.54 -4.54
CA ALA A 690 -43.35 -6.87 -5.43
C ALA A 690 -42.70 -6.03 -6.55
N ASP A 691 -41.43 -5.64 -6.40
CA ASP A 691 -40.64 -4.88 -7.36
C ASP A 691 -39.68 -5.75 -8.19
N ASP A 692 -39.77 -7.08 -8.12
CA ASP A 692 -38.86 -8.02 -8.79
C ASP A 692 -39.59 -9.29 -9.27
N ASN A 693 -39.40 -9.66 -10.55
CA ASN A 693 -40.12 -10.79 -11.17
C ASN A 693 -39.25 -12.06 -11.23
N PHE A 694 -38.51 -12.34 -10.17
CA PHE A 694 -37.50 -13.41 -10.13
C PHE A 694 -37.31 -13.92 -8.69
N ARG A 695 -37.06 -15.23 -8.54
CA ARG A 695 -36.63 -15.85 -7.27
C ARG A 695 -35.25 -16.45 -7.39
N ASP A 696 -34.44 -16.28 -6.36
CA ASP A 696 -33.13 -16.89 -6.29
C ASP A 696 -33.17 -18.21 -5.53
N PHE A 697 -32.40 -19.21 -5.96
CA PHE A 697 -32.28 -20.49 -5.26
C PHE A 697 -30.85 -20.73 -4.84
N THR A 698 -30.63 -20.76 -3.53
CA THR A 698 -29.32 -20.98 -2.93
C THR A 698 -29.26 -22.37 -2.31
N THR A 699 -28.30 -23.18 -2.74
CA THR A 699 -28.04 -24.48 -2.09
C THR A 699 -27.33 -24.29 -0.76
N THR A 700 -27.72 -25.07 0.25
CA THR A 700 -27.19 -24.96 1.62
C THR A 700 -26.48 -26.23 2.10
N TYR A 701 -26.35 -27.23 1.24
CA TYR A 701 -25.58 -28.45 1.52
C TYR A 701 -24.09 -28.26 1.21
N GLY A 702 -23.26 -29.10 1.81
CA GLY A 702 -21.80 -29.03 1.77
C GLY A 702 -21.20 -28.58 3.11
N PHE A 703 -19.87 -28.42 3.13
CA PHE A 703 -19.18 -27.85 4.28
C PHE A 703 -17.98 -27.02 3.84
N THR A 704 -17.63 -26.02 4.66
CA THR A 704 -16.38 -25.27 4.57
C THR A 704 -15.54 -25.58 5.80
N ARG A 705 -14.26 -25.89 5.59
CA ARG A 705 -13.28 -26.10 6.68
C ARG A 705 -12.16 -25.08 6.54
N ILE A 706 -11.99 -24.26 7.57
CA ILE A 706 -10.89 -23.30 7.70
C ILE A 706 -9.98 -23.81 8.82
N ASN A 707 -8.71 -24.03 8.54
CA ASN A 707 -7.68 -24.26 9.56
C ASN A 707 -6.54 -23.27 9.33
N GLY A 708 -5.53 -23.24 10.20
CA GLY A 708 -4.46 -22.25 10.14
C GLY A 708 -3.64 -22.18 8.83
N ASN A 709 -3.84 -23.11 7.88
CA ASN A 709 -3.11 -23.14 6.60
C ASN A 709 -4.00 -23.28 5.36
N THR A 710 -5.25 -23.74 5.50
CA THR A 710 -6.11 -24.11 4.36
C THR A 710 -7.55 -23.70 4.58
N ILE A 711 -8.17 -23.23 3.50
CA ILE A 711 -9.63 -23.11 3.37
C ILE A 711 -10.06 -24.17 2.36
N THR A 712 -10.80 -25.17 2.82
CA THR A 712 -11.47 -26.16 1.96
C THR A 712 -12.93 -25.74 1.85
N THR A 713 -13.36 -25.29 0.67
CA THR A 713 -14.74 -24.85 0.41
C THR A 713 -15.11 -25.20 -1.03
N GLY A 714 -16.39 -25.14 -1.38
CA GLY A 714 -16.85 -25.37 -2.75
C GLY A 714 -16.60 -24.15 -3.64
N ARG A 715 -17.11 -22.97 -3.23
CA ARG A 715 -17.02 -21.73 -4.02
C ARG A 715 -16.82 -20.50 -3.14
N ILE A 716 -16.02 -19.56 -3.63
CA ILE A 716 -15.91 -18.19 -3.12
C ILE A 716 -16.47 -17.29 -4.22
N ILE A 717 -17.54 -16.53 -3.95
CA ILE A 717 -18.29 -15.79 -4.98
C ILE A 717 -18.70 -14.40 -4.47
N THR A 718 -18.64 -13.40 -5.33
CA THR A 718 -19.18 -12.06 -5.06
C THR A 718 -20.71 -12.09 -5.02
N SER A 719 -21.33 -11.12 -4.35
CA SER A 719 -22.80 -11.06 -4.18
C SER A 719 -23.59 -10.95 -5.50
N ASP A 720 -22.93 -10.54 -6.59
CA ASP A 720 -23.50 -10.46 -7.94
C ASP A 720 -23.27 -11.73 -8.79
N GLY A 721 -22.46 -12.67 -8.30
CA GLY A 721 -22.12 -13.91 -8.98
C GLY A 721 -21.12 -13.82 -10.13
N GLU A 722 -20.58 -12.63 -10.42
CA GLU A 722 -19.72 -12.42 -11.60
C GLU A 722 -18.26 -12.79 -11.33
N CYS A 723 -17.73 -12.45 -10.15
CA CYS A 723 -16.38 -12.79 -9.74
C CYS A 723 -16.41 -13.98 -8.76
N TYR A 724 -15.71 -15.06 -9.10
CA TYR A 724 -15.72 -16.27 -8.28
C TYR A 724 -14.50 -17.15 -8.47
N LEU A 725 -14.21 -17.93 -7.42
CA LEU A 725 -13.35 -19.10 -7.43
C LEU A 725 -14.22 -20.32 -7.10
N ASP A 726 -14.45 -21.18 -8.10
CA ASP A 726 -15.23 -22.41 -8.00
C ASP A 726 -14.27 -23.61 -7.97
N LEU A 727 -14.00 -24.08 -6.76
CA LEU A 727 -13.04 -25.15 -6.48
C LEU A 727 -13.61 -26.53 -6.86
N ASP A 728 -14.92 -26.72 -6.73
CA ASP A 728 -15.60 -27.96 -7.13
C ASP A 728 -15.65 -28.10 -8.66
N GLY A 729 -15.95 -27.00 -9.36
CA GLY A 729 -16.01 -26.97 -10.82
C GLY A 729 -14.66 -26.83 -11.53
N ASN A 730 -13.58 -26.57 -10.78
CA ASN A 730 -12.27 -26.14 -11.29
C ASN A 730 -12.40 -24.96 -12.27
N LYS A 731 -13.06 -23.88 -11.82
CA LYS A 731 -13.33 -22.65 -12.59
C LYS A 731 -12.98 -21.41 -11.77
N PHE A 732 -12.58 -20.34 -12.42
CA PHE A 732 -12.57 -19.02 -11.80
C PHE A 732 -12.90 -17.93 -12.81
N ARG A 733 -13.44 -16.82 -12.34
CA ARG A 733 -13.50 -15.55 -13.08
C ARG A 733 -13.11 -14.43 -12.12
N ILE A 734 -12.11 -13.63 -12.50
CA ILE A 734 -11.79 -12.36 -11.84
C ILE A 734 -12.19 -11.24 -12.80
N GLY A 735 -13.08 -10.35 -12.34
CA GLY A 735 -13.76 -9.36 -13.17
C GLY A 735 -15.21 -9.74 -13.44
N ASP A 736 -15.78 -9.22 -14.52
CA ASP A 736 -17.18 -9.42 -14.90
C ASP A 736 -17.33 -9.90 -16.35
N ARG A 737 -18.56 -10.06 -16.84
CA ARG A 737 -18.81 -10.50 -18.21
C ARG A 737 -18.24 -9.57 -19.30
N SER A 738 -17.92 -8.31 -18.99
CA SER A 738 -17.43 -7.31 -19.93
C SER A 738 -15.91 -7.20 -19.95
N SER A 739 -15.24 -7.37 -18.81
CA SER A 739 -13.78 -7.41 -18.67
C SER A 739 -13.40 -8.44 -17.61
N SER A 740 -12.64 -9.46 -18.01
CA SER A 740 -12.28 -10.55 -17.10
C SER A 740 -11.04 -11.32 -17.54
N ILE A 741 -10.40 -11.95 -16.54
CA ILE A 741 -9.61 -13.16 -16.70
C ILE A 741 -10.41 -14.33 -16.15
N ASP A 742 -10.59 -15.39 -16.94
CA ASP A 742 -11.34 -16.57 -16.52
C ASP A 742 -10.68 -17.90 -16.92
N TRP A 743 -10.95 -18.96 -16.16
CA TRP A 743 -10.54 -20.34 -16.44
C TRP A 743 -11.76 -21.26 -16.45
N ASN A 744 -11.92 -22.07 -17.50
CA ASN A 744 -13.07 -22.98 -17.65
C ASN A 744 -14.45 -22.30 -17.65
N VAL A 745 -14.52 -20.99 -17.94
CA VAL A 745 -15.77 -20.24 -17.97
C VAL A 745 -16.17 -19.86 -19.39
N SER A 746 -15.36 -19.06 -20.07
CA SER A 746 -15.63 -18.65 -21.45
C SER A 746 -15.31 -19.76 -22.45
N ARG A 747 -14.33 -20.63 -22.12
CA ARG A 747 -13.96 -21.81 -22.91
C ARG A 747 -13.38 -22.90 -22.00
N ASN A 748 -13.71 -24.15 -22.32
CA ASN A 748 -13.24 -25.31 -21.56
C ASN A 748 -11.73 -25.52 -21.71
N ASN A 749 -11.09 -25.81 -20.59
CA ASN A 749 -9.69 -26.08 -20.30
C ASN A 749 -8.72 -24.98 -20.76
N THR A 750 -9.14 -23.71 -20.72
CA THR A 750 -8.32 -22.58 -21.17
C THR A 750 -8.48 -21.36 -20.26
N ILE A 751 -7.42 -20.56 -20.14
CA ILE A 751 -7.50 -19.19 -19.64
C ILE A 751 -8.03 -18.31 -20.78
N THR A 752 -9.02 -17.48 -20.50
CA THR A 752 -9.58 -16.51 -21.43
C THR A 752 -9.38 -15.11 -20.88
N LEU A 753 -8.86 -14.20 -21.71
CA LEU A 753 -8.70 -12.78 -21.40
C LEU A 753 -9.70 -11.99 -22.22
N LYS A 754 -10.48 -11.13 -21.58
CA LYS A 754 -11.51 -10.32 -22.23
C LYS A 754 -11.37 -8.86 -21.84
N ASN A 755 -11.30 -7.98 -22.85
CA ASN A 755 -11.22 -6.53 -22.67
C ASN A 755 -10.10 -6.11 -21.69
N VAL A 756 -8.87 -6.57 -21.96
CA VAL A 756 -7.66 -6.31 -21.18
C VAL A 756 -6.69 -5.44 -21.97
N SER A 757 -5.95 -4.57 -21.28
CA SER A 757 -4.88 -3.74 -21.86
C SER A 757 -3.56 -4.03 -21.17
N VAL A 758 -2.47 -3.84 -21.90
CA VAL A 758 -1.11 -3.84 -21.37
C VAL A 758 -0.69 -2.41 -21.09
N ILE A 759 0.03 -2.19 -20.00
CA ILE A 759 0.57 -0.89 -19.61
C ILE A 759 2.08 -1.03 -19.60
N SER A 760 2.78 -0.14 -20.29
CA SER A 760 4.24 -0.08 -20.23
C SER A 760 4.70 0.74 -19.02
N GLU A 761 5.97 0.64 -18.65
CA GLU A 761 6.52 1.41 -17.52
C GLU A 761 6.50 2.94 -17.75
N SER A 762 6.35 3.41 -18.99
CA SER A 762 6.11 4.82 -19.31
C SER A 762 4.68 5.27 -19.00
N GLY A 763 3.78 4.35 -18.64
CA GLY A 763 2.37 4.61 -18.41
C GLY A 763 1.50 4.49 -19.67
N ASP A 764 2.09 4.23 -20.84
CA ASP A 764 1.33 4.05 -22.08
C ASP A 764 0.48 2.77 -22.01
N VAL A 765 -0.81 2.93 -22.28
CA VAL A 765 -1.79 1.84 -22.24
C VAL A 765 -2.16 1.43 -23.66
N ALA A 766 -1.95 0.16 -24.01
CA ALA A 766 -2.34 -0.40 -25.30
C ALA A 766 -3.28 -1.61 -25.12
N PRO A 767 -4.39 -1.72 -25.89
CA PRO A 767 -5.23 -2.91 -25.85
C PRO A 767 -4.46 -4.12 -26.40
N LEU A 768 -4.68 -5.29 -25.80
CA LEU A 768 -4.10 -6.55 -26.29
C LEU A 768 -4.75 -6.94 -27.63
N GLY A 769 -3.94 -7.09 -28.68
CA GLY A 769 -4.41 -7.48 -30.02
C GLY A 769 -4.77 -8.97 -30.11
N VAL A 770 -5.76 -9.31 -30.93
CA VAL A 770 -6.17 -10.71 -31.18
C VAL A 770 -5.83 -11.09 -32.62
N TYR A 771 -4.74 -11.83 -32.83
CA TYR A 771 -4.35 -12.24 -34.17
C TYR A 771 -5.30 -13.30 -34.76
N ARG A 772 -5.97 -12.94 -35.86
CA ARG A 772 -6.98 -13.71 -36.58
C ARG A 772 -6.45 -14.42 -37.83
N GLY A 773 -5.14 -14.31 -38.10
CA GLY A 773 -4.51 -14.88 -39.28
C GLY A 773 -4.52 -13.95 -40.50
N VAL A 774 -4.54 -14.52 -41.71
CA VAL A 774 -4.62 -13.74 -42.96
C VAL A 774 -6.01 -13.12 -43.10
N TRP A 775 -6.08 -11.86 -43.54
CA TRP A 775 -7.35 -11.17 -43.76
C TRP A 775 -8.26 -11.94 -44.73
N ASN A 776 -9.55 -12.01 -44.40
CA ASN A 776 -10.59 -12.71 -45.14
C ASN A 776 -11.82 -11.81 -45.30
N VAL A 777 -12.22 -11.58 -46.54
CA VAL A 777 -13.35 -10.73 -46.92
C VAL A 777 -14.68 -11.14 -46.27
N ASN A 778 -14.85 -12.43 -45.95
CA ASN A 778 -16.09 -12.97 -45.40
C ASN A 778 -16.19 -12.89 -43.87
N TYR A 779 -15.12 -12.47 -43.19
CA TYR A 779 -15.10 -12.38 -41.74
C TYR A 779 -15.57 -10.99 -41.29
N THR A 780 -16.34 -10.97 -40.21
CA THR A 780 -16.61 -9.75 -39.46
C THR A 780 -15.47 -9.54 -38.48
N TYR A 781 -14.81 -8.38 -38.57
CA TYR A 781 -13.70 -8.00 -37.69
C TYR A 781 -14.20 -7.08 -36.58
N TYR A 782 -13.71 -7.32 -35.37
CA TYR A 782 -14.02 -6.57 -34.17
C TYR A 782 -12.83 -5.68 -33.80
N LYS A 783 -13.08 -4.60 -33.05
CA LYS A 783 -12.03 -3.71 -32.58
C LYS A 783 -10.91 -4.51 -31.88
N ASN A 784 -9.67 -4.24 -32.25
CA ASN A 784 -8.43 -4.93 -31.83
C ASN A 784 -8.16 -6.31 -32.44
N ASP A 785 -8.99 -6.80 -33.38
CA ASP A 785 -8.59 -7.95 -34.20
C ASP A 785 -7.39 -7.57 -35.06
N GLU A 786 -6.39 -8.45 -35.13
CA GLU A 786 -5.20 -8.29 -35.95
C GLU A 786 -5.17 -9.28 -37.09
N VAL A 787 -4.74 -8.85 -38.26
CA VAL A 787 -4.62 -9.70 -39.45
C VAL A 787 -3.33 -9.42 -40.18
N SER A 788 -2.81 -10.43 -40.89
CA SER A 788 -1.81 -10.21 -41.91
C SER A 788 -2.47 -9.97 -43.26
N TYR A 789 -1.96 -9.00 -44.01
CA TYR A 789 -2.43 -8.67 -45.35
C TYR A 789 -1.26 -8.40 -46.27
N THR A 790 -1.31 -8.97 -47.48
CA THR A 790 -0.37 -8.68 -48.55
C THR A 790 -1.01 -7.63 -49.45
N ASP A 791 -0.37 -6.46 -49.56
CA ASP A 791 -0.86 -5.41 -50.45
C ASP A 791 -0.61 -5.73 -51.93
N GLU A 792 -1.11 -4.87 -52.81
CA GLU A 792 -1.00 -5.02 -54.27
C GLU A 792 0.46 -4.93 -54.78
N LYS A 793 1.39 -4.48 -53.92
CA LYS A 793 2.84 -4.40 -54.22
C LYS A 793 3.62 -5.61 -53.67
N GLY A 794 2.94 -6.58 -53.03
CA GLY A 794 3.55 -7.77 -52.47
C GLY A 794 4.11 -7.61 -51.05
N ALA A 795 3.90 -6.45 -50.41
CA ALA A 795 4.37 -6.22 -49.05
C ALA A 795 3.41 -6.84 -48.03
N ILE A 796 3.95 -7.61 -47.09
CA ILE A 796 3.18 -8.23 -45.99
C ILE A 796 3.28 -7.34 -44.76
N ALA A 797 2.14 -6.90 -44.25
CA ALA A 797 2.05 -6.14 -43.00
C ALA A 797 0.97 -6.72 -42.09
N THR A 798 1.12 -6.44 -40.79
CA THR A 798 0.13 -6.75 -39.77
C THR A 798 -0.67 -5.49 -39.47
N TYR A 799 -1.99 -5.62 -39.55
CA TYR A 799 -2.94 -4.55 -39.33
C TYR A 799 -3.86 -4.88 -38.16
N ARG A 800 -4.24 -3.88 -37.38
CA ARG A 800 -5.22 -3.96 -36.29
C ARG A 800 -6.49 -3.22 -36.69
N TYR A 801 -7.64 -3.85 -36.51
CA TYR A 801 -8.92 -3.20 -36.75
C TYR A 801 -9.18 -2.15 -35.64
N ILE A 802 -9.32 -0.89 -36.01
CA ILE A 802 -9.42 0.25 -35.08
C ILE A 802 -10.83 0.85 -35.01
N HIS A 803 -11.69 0.53 -35.98
CA HIS A 803 -13.04 1.07 -36.03
C HIS A 803 -13.93 0.51 -34.91
N ASN A 804 -14.75 1.37 -34.31
CA ASN A 804 -15.54 1.02 -33.12
C ASN A 804 -16.65 -0.01 -33.41
N THR A 805 -17.20 0.02 -34.63
CA THR A 805 -18.27 -0.89 -35.04
C THR A 805 -17.69 -2.08 -35.80
N PRO A 806 -18.04 -3.33 -35.46
CA PRO A 806 -17.63 -4.50 -36.21
C PRO A 806 -18.21 -4.49 -37.64
N THR A 807 -17.37 -4.67 -38.64
CA THR A 807 -17.79 -4.68 -40.05
C THR A 807 -17.10 -5.81 -40.82
N LYS A 808 -17.61 -6.11 -42.02
CA LYS A 808 -17.07 -7.12 -42.94
C LYS A 808 -16.70 -6.48 -44.28
N GLY A 809 -15.70 -7.02 -44.97
CA GLY A 809 -15.38 -6.66 -46.36
C GLY A 809 -14.42 -5.49 -46.58
N HIS A 810 -14.04 -4.72 -45.54
CA HIS A 810 -13.08 -3.62 -45.65
C HIS A 810 -11.64 -4.12 -45.68
N LYS A 811 -10.86 -3.71 -46.71
CA LYS A 811 -9.47 -4.13 -46.88
C LYS A 811 -8.57 -3.54 -45.78
N PRO A 812 -7.53 -4.24 -45.32
CA PRO A 812 -6.60 -3.73 -44.30
C PRO A 812 -5.83 -2.45 -44.68
N THR A 813 -5.78 -2.10 -45.97
CA THR A 813 -5.22 -0.83 -46.45
C THR A 813 -6.12 0.38 -46.24
N GLU A 814 -7.39 0.19 -45.85
CA GLU A 814 -8.32 1.28 -45.53
C GLU A 814 -8.09 1.79 -44.11
N SER A 815 -7.33 2.88 -43.97
CA SER A 815 -6.86 3.43 -42.69
C SER A 815 -7.95 3.87 -41.71
N VAL A 816 -9.18 4.08 -42.20
CA VAL A 816 -10.37 4.37 -41.36
C VAL A 816 -10.75 3.15 -40.51
N TYR A 817 -10.53 1.95 -41.06
CA TYR A 817 -10.91 0.69 -40.42
C TYR A 817 -9.73 0.00 -39.75
N TRP A 818 -8.51 0.22 -40.26
CA TRP A 818 -7.32 -0.52 -39.88
C TRP A 818 -6.13 0.38 -39.58
N GLY A 819 -5.42 0.14 -38.48
CA GLY A 819 -4.12 0.73 -38.16
C GLY A 819 -2.99 -0.26 -38.43
N VAL A 820 -1.82 0.22 -38.88
CA VAL A 820 -0.63 -0.63 -39.07
C VAL A 820 -0.01 -0.95 -37.71
N VAL A 821 0.18 -2.23 -37.40
CA VAL A 821 0.84 -2.70 -36.17
C VAL A 821 2.32 -2.96 -36.41
N ALA A 822 2.63 -3.61 -37.53
CA ALA A 822 3.99 -3.90 -37.92
C ALA A 822 4.04 -3.99 -39.45
N LYS A 823 4.99 -3.26 -40.06
CA LYS A 823 5.31 -3.32 -41.48
C LYS A 823 6.83 -3.31 -41.59
N GLY A 824 7.39 -4.21 -42.41
CA GLY A 824 8.82 -4.15 -42.72
C GLY A 824 9.18 -2.83 -43.39
N ILE A 825 10.35 -2.26 -43.10
CA ILE A 825 10.90 -1.14 -43.86
C ILE A 825 11.15 -1.63 -45.30
N ASP A 826 10.62 -0.91 -46.29
CA ASP A 826 11.06 -1.09 -47.67
C ASP A 826 12.55 -0.67 -47.71
N GLY A 827 13.42 -1.56 -48.20
CA GLY A 827 14.84 -1.25 -48.33
C GLY A 827 15.03 0.01 -49.18
N VAL A 828 15.93 0.90 -48.75
CA VAL A 828 16.37 2.00 -49.61
C VAL A 828 17.07 1.35 -50.81
N ASN A 829 16.59 1.60 -52.03
CA ASN A 829 17.37 1.23 -53.22
C ASN A 829 18.72 1.94 -53.11
N GLY A 830 19.81 1.17 -53.00
CA GLY A 830 21.15 1.71 -53.07
C GLY A 830 21.41 2.28 -54.46
N ASP A 831 22.23 3.32 -54.54
CA ASP A 831 22.76 3.79 -55.82
C ASP A 831 23.52 2.64 -56.52
N ASP A 832 23.36 2.51 -57.84
CA ASP A 832 24.16 1.56 -58.63
C ASP A 832 25.65 1.89 -58.45
N GLY A 833 26.38 0.98 -57.81
CA GLY A 833 27.82 1.12 -57.61
C GLY A 833 28.58 1.09 -58.94
N LYS A 834 29.48 2.05 -59.16
CA LYS A 834 30.43 2.03 -60.28
C LYS A 834 31.32 0.77 -60.20
N ASN A 835 31.45 0.06 -61.32
CA ASN A 835 32.30 -1.15 -61.41
C ASN A 835 33.76 -0.81 -61.07
N GLY A 836 34.23 -1.34 -59.94
CA GLY A 836 35.63 -1.19 -59.53
C GLY A 836 36.58 -1.97 -60.44
N ASP A 837 37.81 -1.47 -60.57
CA ASP A 837 38.91 -2.20 -61.20
C ASP A 837 39.12 -3.55 -60.50
N PHE A 838 39.33 -4.63 -61.27
CA PHE A 838 39.45 -5.99 -60.76
C PHE A 838 40.77 -6.64 -61.17
N THR A 839 41.19 -7.66 -60.42
CA THR A 839 42.39 -8.45 -60.76
C THR A 839 41.95 -9.72 -61.49
N GLU A 840 42.51 -9.96 -62.67
CA GLU A 840 42.22 -11.16 -63.47
C GLU A 840 43.38 -12.15 -63.37
N TYR A 841 43.03 -13.43 -63.17
CA TYR A 841 43.96 -14.56 -63.12
C TYR A 841 43.84 -15.37 -64.41
N ARG A 842 44.98 -15.80 -64.97
CA ARG A 842 45.03 -16.69 -66.14
C ARG A 842 45.87 -17.91 -65.83
N TYR A 843 45.44 -19.07 -66.31
CA TYR A 843 46.04 -20.37 -66.05
C TYR A 843 46.45 -21.07 -67.34
N ALA A 844 47.57 -21.80 -67.32
CA ALA A 844 48.00 -22.65 -68.44
C ALA A 844 48.61 -23.96 -67.93
N VAL A 845 48.50 -25.03 -68.71
CA VAL A 845 49.08 -26.35 -68.39
C VAL A 845 50.23 -26.63 -69.32
N SER A 846 51.41 -26.92 -68.77
CA SER A 846 52.56 -27.33 -69.60
C SER A 846 52.67 -28.84 -69.71
N GLY A 847 52.69 -29.37 -70.94
CA GLY A 847 53.22 -30.70 -71.24
C GLY A 847 54.56 -30.57 -71.97
N GLY A 848 55.65 -31.07 -71.39
CA GLY A 848 56.96 -31.26 -72.03
C GLY A 848 57.60 -30.05 -72.75
N LYS A 849 58.64 -29.44 -72.14
CA LYS A 849 59.52 -28.37 -72.68
C LYS A 849 58.80 -27.28 -73.49
N LEU A 850 58.14 -26.38 -72.77
CA LEU A 850 57.79 -25.06 -73.27
C LEU A 850 58.57 -24.00 -72.48
N SER A 851 59.25 -23.11 -73.19
CA SER A 851 59.99 -21.98 -72.62
C SER A 851 59.00 -20.89 -72.18
N HIS A 852 58.44 -20.99 -70.97
CA HIS A 852 57.49 -19.99 -70.46
C HIS A 852 58.15 -18.82 -69.71
N GLY A 853 59.44 -18.57 -69.93
CA GLY A 853 60.12 -17.35 -69.48
C GLY A 853 59.77 -16.09 -70.28
N LYS A 854 58.62 -16.04 -70.97
CA LYS A 854 58.22 -14.86 -71.75
C LYS A 854 57.49 -13.89 -70.82
N ALA A 855 58.09 -12.73 -70.56
CA ALA A 855 57.39 -11.60 -69.97
C ALA A 855 56.39 -11.05 -70.99
N PHE A 856 55.13 -10.87 -70.60
CA PHE A 856 54.12 -10.26 -71.46
C PHE A 856 54.17 -8.73 -71.34
N THR A 857 54.11 -8.02 -72.47
CA THR A 857 54.14 -6.55 -72.53
C THR A 857 52.73 -5.95 -72.53
N ALA A 858 52.62 -4.66 -72.21
CA ALA A 858 51.38 -3.91 -71.88
C ALA A 858 50.25 -3.91 -72.93
N SER A 859 50.48 -4.45 -74.13
CA SER A 859 49.55 -4.42 -75.25
C SER A 859 48.73 -5.71 -75.43
N ASP A 860 49.02 -6.78 -74.68
CA ASP A 860 48.38 -8.09 -74.86
C ASP A 860 47.32 -8.36 -73.78
N ARG A 861 46.07 -7.89 -73.99
CA ARG A 861 44.94 -8.12 -73.06
C ARG A 861 44.69 -9.60 -72.76
N ASN A 862 45.03 -10.47 -73.72
CA ASN A 862 44.97 -11.93 -73.58
C ASN A 862 46.40 -12.48 -73.74
N PRO A 863 46.99 -13.11 -72.71
CA PRO A 863 48.40 -13.56 -72.71
C PRO A 863 48.70 -14.79 -73.61
N GLY A 864 47.93 -15.02 -74.68
CA GLY A 864 48.04 -16.15 -75.61
C GLY A 864 46.84 -17.11 -75.52
N SER A 865 46.61 -17.91 -76.57
CA SER A 865 45.48 -18.86 -76.67
C SER A 865 45.47 -19.95 -75.60
N ASP A 866 46.64 -20.25 -75.05
CA ASP A 866 46.85 -21.38 -74.15
C ASP A 866 46.60 -21.00 -72.67
N TRP A 867 46.21 -19.74 -72.42
CA TRP A 867 45.92 -19.17 -71.10
C TRP A 867 44.42 -18.97 -70.89
N THR A 868 43.85 -19.66 -69.91
CA THR A 868 42.41 -19.69 -69.61
C THR A 868 42.08 -18.91 -68.33
N THR A 869 40.87 -18.35 -68.22
CA THR A 869 40.37 -17.78 -66.94
C THR A 869 39.94 -18.85 -65.95
N VAL A 870 39.59 -20.03 -66.44
CA VAL A 870 39.19 -21.18 -65.63
C VAL A 870 40.39 -22.07 -65.43
N MET A 871 40.68 -22.45 -64.18
CA MET A 871 41.78 -23.35 -63.86
C MET A 871 41.53 -24.74 -64.49
N PRO A 872 42.38 -25.19 -65.43
CA PRO A 872 42.28 -26.51 -66.04
C PRO A 872 42.78 -27.62 -65.08
N SER A 873 42.27 -28.84 -65.24
CA SER A 873 42.75 -30.01 -64.51
C SER A 873 44.16 -30.41 -64.99
N VAL A 874 45.02 -30.81 -64.04
CA VAL A 874 46.44 -31.10 -64.30
C VAL A 874 46.68 -32.61 -64.24
N GLY A 875 47.18 -33.22 -65.32
CA GLY A 875 47.57 -34.62 -65.35
C GLY A 875 48.85 -34.93 -64.57
N SER A 876 49.14 -36.21 -64.33
CA SER A 876 50.21 -36.71 -63.45
C SER A 876 51.66 -36.36 -63.84
N LEU A 877 51.89 -35.63 -64.94
CA LEU A 877 53.20 -35.13 -65.38
C LEU A 877 53.12 -33.70 -65.96
N GLN A 878 52.06 -32.97 -65.63
CA GLN A 878 51.84 -31.61 -66.07
C GLN A 878 52.01 -30.62 -64.91
N TYR A 879 52.35 -29.38 -65.24
CA TYR A 879 52.41 -28.29 -64.26
C TYR A 879 51.40 -27.22 -64.61
N LEU A 880 50.74 -26.67 -63.59
CA LEU A 880 49.88 -25.51 -63.71
C LEU A 880 50.70 -24.24 -63.54
N TRP A 881 50.49 -23.30 -64.45
CA TRP A 881 51.08 -21.98 -64.43
C TRP A 881 50.00 -20.92 -64.22
N LEU A 882 50.32 -19.87 -63.47
CA LEU A 882 49.45 -18.75 -63.15
C LEU A 882 50.14 -17.42 -63.52
N THR A 883 49.39 -16.50 -64.14
CA THR A 883 49.77 -15.08 -64.31
C THR A 883 48.58 -14.18 -63.96
N THR A 884 48.87 -12.94 -63.54
CA THR A 884 47.88 -11.99 -63.02
C THR A 884 48.06 -10.59 -63.61
N ALA A 885 46.96 -9.88 -63.82
CA ALA A 885 46.98 -8.46 -64.22
C ALA A 885 45.81 -7.69 -63.58
N LYS A 886 46.00 -6.37 -63.36
CA LYS A 886 44.91 -5.46 -62.97
C LYS A 886 44.19 -4.95 -64.21
N ILE A 887 42.86 -5.09 -64.22
CA ILE A 887 41.98 -4.72 -65.32
C ILE A 887 41.10 -3.55 -64.90
N ASN A 888 40.96 -2.56 -65.78
CA ASN A 888 40.03 -1.46 -65.56
C ASN A 888 38.57 -1.95 -65.68
N GLY A 889 37.77 -1.69 -64.65
CA GLY A 889 36.39 -2.21 -64.53
C GLY A 889 35.38 -1.59 -65.52
N GLU A 890 35.68 -0.41 -66.07
CA GLU A 890 34.84 0.30 -67.04
C GLU A 890 35.24 0.04 -68.50
N THR A 891 36.54 -0.06 -68.79
CA THR A 891 37.08 -0.12 -70.17
C THR A 891 37.64 -1.49 -70.56
N ASN A 892 37.76 -2.42 -69.60
CA ASN A 892 38.33 -3.76 -69.78
C ASN A 892 39.80 -3.76 -70.29
N ALA A 893 40.49 -2.63 -70.19
CA ALA A 893 41.90 -2.49 -70.58
C ALA A 893 42.86 -2.91 -69.45
N LEU A 894 44.07 -3.36 -69.82
CA LEU A 894 45.15 -3.64 -68.87
C LEU A 894 45.62 -2.32 -68.22
N ARG A 895 45.68 -2.28 -66.90
CA ARG A 895 46.29 -1.17 -66.15
C ARG A 895 47.80 -1.36 -65.94
N ALA A 896 48.28 -2.59 -66.04
CA ALA A 896 49.68 -2.96 -65.91
C ALA A 896 49.98 -4.22 -66.73
N ASN A 897 51.26 -4.49 -66.99
CA ASN A 897 51.70 -5.74 -67.60
C ASN A 897 51.25 -6.93 -66.76
N TRP A 898 50.99 -8.06 -67.42
CA TRP A 898 50.84 -9.34 -66.72
C TRP A 898 52.10 -9.66 -65.92
N THR A 899 51.92 -10.23 -64.75
CA THR A 899 53.02 -10.71 -63.91
C THR A 899 53.75 -11.87 -64.60
N THR A 900 55.03 -12.05 -64.30
CA THR A 900 55.80 -13.19 -64.81
C THR A 900 55.11 -14.50 -64.37
N PRO A 901 54.81 -15.43 -65.30
CA PRO A 901 54.20 -16.72 -64.98
C PRO A 901 54.90 -17.45 -63.83
N ILE A 902 54.13 -17.83 -62.82
CA ILE A 902 54.59 -18.66 -61.70
C ILE A 902 53.98 -20.05 -61.79
N ARG A 903 54.74 -21.07 -61.38
CA ARG A 903 54.23 -22.44 -61.27
C ARG A 903 53.47 -22.59 -59.96
N VAL A 904 52.23 -23.06 -60.02
CA VAL A 904 51.36 -23.31 -58.86
C VAL A 904 51.05 -24.81 -58.76
N THR A 905 51.20 -25.40 -57.57
CA THR A 905 50.81 -26.79 -57.30
C THR A 905 49.32 -26.86 -56.97
N PRO A 906 48.53 -27.80 -57.55
CA PRO A 906 47.09 -27.85 -57.31
C PRO A 906 46.68 -28.61 -56.03
N TYR A 907 47.54 -28.77 -55.01
CA TYR A 907 47.25 -29.65 -53.86
C TYR A 907 47.52 -29.05 -52.47
N ASP A 908 47.39 -27.74 -52.32
CA ASP A 908 47.65 -27.08 -51.04
C ASP A 908 46.82 -25.80 -50.89
N GLY A 909 45.67 -25.95 -50.21
CA GLY A 909 44.92 -24.85 -49.60
C GLY A 909 43.48 -24.69 -50.07
N VAL A 910 42.53 -25.21 -49.28
CA VAL A 910 41.24 -24.53 -49.12
C VAL A 910 41.05 -24.29 -47.64
N ASP A 911 41.58 -23.15 -47.20
CA ASP A 911 41.06 -22.42 -46.07
C ASP A 911 39.59 -22.08 -46.33
N GLY A 912 38.78 -22.19 -45.28
CA GLY A 912 37.36 -21.88 -45.30
C GLY A 912 37.10 -20.44 -45.73
N THR A 913 36.04 -20.27 -46.49
CA THR A 913 35.40 -18.97 -46.75
C THR A 913 35.26 -18.15 -45.46
N PRO A 914 35.63 -16.85 -45.46
CA PRO A 914 35.19 -15.92 -44.43
C PRO A 914 33.66 -15.89 -44.44
N GLY A 915 33.05 -16.30 -43.33
CA GLY A 915 31.60 -16.23 -43.15
C GLY A 915 31.13 -14.78 -43.24
N LYS A 916 30.40 -14.47 -44.31
CA LYS A 916 29.38 -13.44 -44.29
C LYS A 916 28.37 -13.80 -43.21
N ASP A 917 27.98 -12.80 -42.43
CA ASP A 917 26.85 -12.78 -41.51
C ASP A 917 26.97 -13.75 -40.32
N GLY A 918 27.10 -13.19 -39.12
CA GLY A 918 26.97 -13.94 -37.87
C GLY A 918 25.52 -14.39 -37.70
N ASP A 919 25.15 -15.48 -38.37
CA ASP A 919 23.94 -16.21 -38.07
C ASP A 919 23.98 -16.64 -36.60
N VAL A 920 22.91 -16.33 -35.88
CA VAL A 920 22.74 -16.69 -34.47
C VAL A 920 22.90 -18.20 -34.35
N GLY A 921 23.94 -18.66 -33.65
CA GLY A 921 24.15 -20.08 -33.39
C GLY A 921 22.90 -20.72 -32.77
N PRO A 922 22.67 -22.03 -32.97
CA PRO A 922 21.46 -22.69 -32.52
C PRO A 922 21.25 -22.48 -31.02
N ALA A 923 20.01 -22.17 -30.63
CA ALA A 923 19.66 -22.03 -29.23
C ALA A 923 19.92 -23.36 -28.50
N LEU A 924 20.79 -23.32 -27.49
CA LEU A 924 21.12 -24.47 -26.67
C LEU A 924 20.02 -24.68 -25.63
N VAL A 925 19.43 -25.89 -25.60
CA VAL A 925 18.37 -26.24 -24.66
C VAL A 925 18.80 -27.45 -23.84
N PHE A 926 19.07 -27.26 -22.55
CA PHE A 926 19.37 -28.37 -21.65
C PHE A 926 18.10 -29.16 -21.31
N ARG A 927 18.12 -30.48 -21.54
CA ARG A 927 16.95 -31.38 -21.42
C ARG A 927 17.05 -32.32 -20.20
N GLY A 928 18.06 -32.12 -19.34
CA GLY A 928 18.29 -32.91 -18.14
C GLY A 928 19.00 -34.25 -18.41
N ILE A 929 18.77 -35.24 -17.56
CA ILE A 929 19.29 -36.61 -17.76
C ILE A 929 18.60 -37.23 -18.99
N TYR A 930 19.39 -37.90 -19.84
CA TYR A 930 18.88 -38.61 -21.00
C TYR A 930 17.78 -39.62 -20.63
N SER A 931 16.71 -39.64 -21.42
CA SER A 931 15.60 -40.58 -21.32
C SER A 931 15.28 -41.12 -22.71
N SER A 932 15.18 -42.44 -22.83
CA SER A 932 14.78 -43.11 -24.08
C SER A 932 13.38 -42.72 -24.56
N SER A 933 12.51 -42.25 -23.66
CA SER A 933 11.13 -41.86 -23.94
C SER A 933 10.95 -40.41 -24.42
N LYS A 934 12.01 -39.59 -24.44
CA LYS A 934 11.94 -38.17 -24.81
C LYS A 934 12.49 -37.95 -26.23
N SER A 935 11.90 -36.98 -26.93
CA SER A 935 12.45 -36.46 -28.18
C SER A 935 13.43 -35.32 -27.92
N TYR A 936 14.48 -35.33 -28.73
CA TYR A 936 15.61 -34.42 -28.75
C TYR A 936 15.72 -33.78 -30.14
N VAL A 937 16.19 -32.54 -30.17
CA VAL A 937 16.31 -31.76 -31.41
C VAL A 937 17.76 -31.31 -31.59
N GLY A 938 18.30 -31.51 -32.78
CA GLY A 938 19.52 -30.89 -33.23
C GLY A 938 19.35 -30.32 -34.63
N SER A 939 19.22 -29.00 -34.72
CA SER A 939 19.10 -28.25 -35.97
C SER A 939 20.02 -27.01 -35.93
N ASP A 940 20.10 -26.32 -37.07
CA ASP A 940 20.73 -24.99 -37.24
C ASP A 940 20.18 -23.91 -36.27
N LYS A 941 18.95 -24.07 -35.78
CA LYS A 941 18.27 -23.14 -34.87
C LYS A 941 18.20 -23.60 -33.41
N ARG A 942 18.32 -24.90 -33.12
CA ARG A 942 18.25 -25.45 -31.75
C ARG A 942 19.05 -26.72 -31.59
N VAL A 943 19.84 -26.81 -30.53
CA VAL A 943 20.49 -28.06 -30.12
C VAL A 943 20.14 -28.42 -28.69
N ASP A 944 19.71 -29.66 -28.48
CA ASP A 944 19.41 -30.19 -27.16
C ASP A 944 20.67 -30.77 -26.50
N VAL A 945 20.85 -30.50 -25.21
CA VAL A 945 21.94 -31.05 -24.39
C VAL A 945 21.38 -31.96 -23.32
N VAL A 946 22.00 -33.12 -23.10
CA VAL A 946 21.61 -34.10 -22.07
C VAL A 946 22.79 -34.58 -21.26
N LYS A 947 22.52 -35.04 -20.04
CA LYS A 947 23.49 -35.73 -19.18
C LYS A 947 23.28 -37.24 -19.24
N TYR A 948 24.33 -38.02 -19.47
CA TYR A 948 24.29 -39.48 -19.48
C TYR A 948 25.61 -40.06 -18.95
N ASN A 949 25.54 -41.03 -18.03
CA ASN A 949 26.71 -41.59 -17.33
C ASN A 949 27.65 -40.52 -16.76
N ASN A 950 27.06 -39.49 -16.15
CA ASN A 950 27.73 -38.32 -15.58
C ASN A 950 28.49 -37.41 -16.55
N HIS A 951 28.38 -37.67 -17.86
CA HIS A 951 29.00 -36.88 -18.93
C HIS A 951 27.94 -36.12 -19.74
N TYR A 952 28.30 -34.96 -20.28
CA TYR A 952 27.39 -34.14 -21.08
C TYR A 952 27.58 -34.37 -22.57
N TYR A 953 26.46 -34.37 -23.30
CA TYR A 953 26.42 -34.57 -24.75
C TYR A 953 25.44 -33.58 -25.37
N VAL A 954 25.79 -33.06 -26.55
CA VAL A 954 24.98 -32.11 -27.32
C VAL A 954 24.55 -32.72 -28.64
N ALA A 955 23.28 -32.55 -29.00
CA ALA A 955 22.78 -33.00 -30.28
C ALA A 955 23.50 -32.25 -31.41
N ARG A 956 23.88 -32.95 -32.48
CA ARG A 956 24.50 -32.31 -33.64
C ARG A 956 23.51 -31.34 -34.30
N THR A 957 24.00 -30.26 -34.87
CA THR A 957 23.17 -29.25 -35.57
C THR A 957 22.48 -29.78 -36.84
N ASP A 958 22.82 -30.99 -37.29
CA ASP A 958 22.21 -31.69 -38.42
C ASP A 958 21.42 -32.95 -37.99
N ALA A 959 21.25 -33.19 -36.69
CA ALA A 959 20.66 -34.43 -36.18
C ALA A 959 19.14 -34.57 -36.45
N GLY A 960 18.45 -33.46 -36.70
CA GLY A 960 17.00 -33.36 -36.78
C GLY A 960 16.32 -33.64 -35.43
N THR A 961 15.04 -33.99 -35.45
CA THR A 961 14.33 -34.49 -34.26
C THR A 961 14.49 -36.00 -34.16
N PHE A 962 14.93 -36.51 -33.01
CA PHE A 962 15.14 -37.93 -32.77
C PHE A 962 14.80 -38.32 -31.32
N TYR A 963 14.52 -39.59 -31.05
CA TYR A 963 14.23 -40.11 -29.71
C TYR A 963 14.81 -41.52 -29.56
N ASN A 964 15.00 -42.00 -28.33
CA ASN A 964 15.55 -43.34 -28.05
C ASN A 964 16.94 -43.62 -28.67
N VAL A 965 17.77 -42.61 -28.87
CA VAL A 965 19.17 -42.76 -29.33
C VAL A 965 20.11 -42.38 -28.19
N LEU A 966 20.94 -43.32 -27.75
CA LEU A 966 21.87 -43.11 -26.62
C LEU A 966 22.86 -41.96 -26.91
N PRO A 967 23.20 -41.13 -25.90
CA PRO A 967 24.14 -40.01 -26.06
C PRO A 967 25.55 -40.37 -26.53
N THR A 968 25.96 -41.64 -26.40
CA THR A 968 27.24 -42.15 -26.92
C THR A 968 27.24 -42.36 -28.44
N ASN A 969 26.10 -42.21 -29.12
CA ASN A 969 26.00 -42.38 -30.57
C ASN A 969 26.42 -41.10 -31.30
N THR A 970 27.63 -41.11 -31.84
CA THR A 970 28.27 -39.96 -32.50
C THR A 970 27.59 -39.49 -33.79
N ALA A 971 26.65 -40.27 -34.34
CA ALA A 971 25.87 -39.87 -35.50
C ALA A 971 24.75 -38.86 -35.16
N LYS A 972 24.39 -38.75 -33.87
CA LYS A 972 23.34 -37.82 -33.39
C LYS A 972 23.83 -36.89 -32.28
N TRP A 973 24.84 -37.29 -31.54
CA TRP A 973 25.38 -36.57 -30.40
C TRP A 973 26.87 -36.28 -30.59
N ASN A 974 27.31 -35.11 -30.19
CA ASN A 974 28.72 -34.80 -29.97
C ASN A 974 29.00 -34.79 -28.46
N ASP A 975 30.25 -35.04 -28.11
CA ASP A 975 30.77 -34.67 -26.80
C ASP A 975 30.59 -33.17 -26.59
N PHE A 976 30.15 -32.76 -25.40
CA PHE A 976 30.00 -31.33 -25.10
C PHE A 976 31.34 -30.59 -25.03
N GLY A 977 32.46 -31.31 -24.81
CA GLY A 977 33.78 -30.74 -24.65
C GLY A 977 33.98 -30.00 -23.32
N ALA A 978 35.25 -29.74 -22.97
CA ALA A 978 35.77 -29.17 -21.71
C ALA A 978 34.71 -28.81 -20.66
N GLU A 979 34.62 -29.66 -19.63
CA GLU A 979 33.74 -29.46 -18.49
C GLU A 979 34.07 -28.12 -17.83
N PHE A 980 33.18 -27.13 -17.99
CA PHE A 980 33.32 -25.82 -17.38
C PHE A 980 33.30 -25.95 -15.85
N GLU A 981 34.47 -26.05 -15.22
CA GLU A 981 34.63 -25.58 -13.84
C GLU A 981 34.78 -24.06 -13.88
N THR A 982 33.65 -23.36 -13.81
CA THR A 982 33.63 -21.89 -13.82
C THR A 982 34.18 -21.34 -12.51
N ILE A 983 35.50 -21.13 -12.42
CA ILE A 983 36.06 -20.15 -11.49
C ILE A 983 35.91 -18.77 -12.16
N ALA A 984 34.86 -18.07 -11.75
CA ALA A 984 34.66 -16.61 -11.79
C ALA A 984 35.19 -15.82 -13.01
N THR A 985 34.29 -15.51 -13.96
CA THR A 985 34.32 -14.25 -14.71
C THR A 985 32.90 -13.68 -14.82
N ASN A 986 32.50 -12.88 -13.84
CA ASN A 986 31.44 -11.84 -13.85
C ASN A 986 30.06 -12.09 -14.50
N LEU A 987 29.71 -13.29 -14.94
CA LEU A 987 28.35 -13.65 -15.31
C LEU A 987 28.10 -15.14 -15.05
N LEU A 988 27.32 -15.43 -14.01
CA LEU A 988 26.89 -16.78 -13.64
C LEU A 988 25.40 -16.94 -14.02
N LEU A 989 25.12 -17.56 -15.16
CA LEU A 989 23.75 -17.95 -15.55
C LEU A 989 23.47 -19.36 -15.04
N ALA A 990 23.14 -19.48 -13.76
CA ALA A 990 22.75 -20.74 -13.15
C ALA A 990 21.41 -20.59 -12.43
N GLU A 991 20.46 -21.49 -12.72
CA GLU A 991 19.17 -21.57 -12.00
C GLU A 991 19.37 -21.93 -10.51
N GLY A 992 20.54 -22.48 -10.16
CA GLY A 992 21.04 -22.61 -8.79
C GLY A 992 22.57 -22.73 -8.76
N ALA A 993 23.20 -22.00 -7.85
CA ALA A 993 24.66 -22.01 -7.66
C ALA A 993 25.01 -22.63 -6.30
N ASN A 994 25.89 -23.64 -6.28
CA ASN A 994 26.49 -24.15 -5.06
C ASN A 994 27.90 -23.54 -4.90
N ILE A 995 28.08 -22.66 -3.92
CA ILE A 995 29.32 -21.92 -3.67
C ILE A 995 29.76 -22.25 -2.24
N GLY A 996 30.80 -23.08 -2.09
CA GLY A 996 31.38 -23.39 -0.78
C GLY A 996 30.37 -23.95 0.23
N ASP A 997 29.61 -24.96 -0.19
CA ASP A 997 28.49 -25.56 0.54
C ASP A 997 27.25 -24.67 0.70
N TRP A 998 27.13 -23.53 0.02
CA TRP A 998 25.92 -22.71 0.02
C TRP A 998 25.19 -22.79 -1.32
N PHE A 999 23.94 -23.24 -1.29
CA PHE A 999 23.08 -23.28 -2.45
C PHE A 999 22.13 -22.07 -2.50
N MET A 1000 22.23 -21.29 -3.57
CA MET A 1000 21.39 -20.10 -3.80
C MET A 1000 20.40 -20.38 -4.93
N SER A 1001 19.10 -20.33 -4.63
CA SER A 1001 18.05 -20.43 -5.66
C SER A 1001 16.71 -19.87 -5.16
N ARG A 1002 15.91 -19.32 -6.08
CA ARG A 1002 14.50 -18.93 -5.83
C ARG A 1002 14.29 -18.03 -4.60
N GLY A 1003 15.20 -17.08 -4.34
CA GLY A 1003 15.13 -16.17 -3.20
C GLY A 1003 15.55 -16.79 -1.86
N LYS A 1004 16.20 -17.97 -1.88
CA LYS A 1004 16.72 -18.67 -0.71
C LYS A 1004 18.21 -18.89 -0.83
N ILE A 1005 18.90 -18.82 0.31
CA ILE A 1005 20.28 -19.23 0.48
C ILE A 1005 20.28 -20.33 1.54
N VAL A 1006 20.70 -21.54 1.17
CA VAL A 1006 20.61 -22.74 2.00
C VAL A 1006 21.99 -23.38 2.11
N SER A 1007 22.47 -23.61 3.33
CA SER A 1007 23.65 -24.44 3.54
C SER A 1007 23.36 -25.89 3.13
N THR A 1008 24.28 -26.47 2.37
CA THR A 1008 24.27 -27.84 1.85
C THR A 1008 25.36 -28.71 2.49
N LEU A 1009 26.03 -28.18 3.52
CA LEU A 1009 27.06 -28.89 4.28
C LEU A 1009 26.54 -30.25 4.74
N SER A 1010 27.27 -31.33 4.45
CA SER A 1010 26.92 -32.65 4.94
C SER A 1010 27.19 -32.73 6.45
N GLY A 1011 26.20 -32.39 7.29
CA GLY A 1011 26.37 -32.34 8.73
C GLY A 1011 25.17 -31.78 9.51
N SER A 1012 25.37 -31.57 10.82
CA SER A 1012 24.33 -31.32 11.82
C SER A 1012 23.90 -29.85 11.99
N ASN A 1013 24.41 -28.91 11.18
CA ASN A 1013 24.16 -27.47 11.33
C ASN A 1013 23.77 -26.84 9.97
N ASN A 1014 22.49 -26.57 9.77
CA ASN A 1014 21.95 -25.99 8.55
C ASN A 1014 21.49 -24.56 8.78
N ILE A 1015 21.81 -23.66 7.85
CA ILE A 1015 21.36 -22.27 7.87
C ILE A 1015 20.57 -22.02 6.59
N THR A 1016 19.39 -21.43 6.76
CA THR A 1016 18.50 -21.03 5.67
C THR A 1016 18.18 -19.55 5.82
N LEU A 1017 18.52 -18.77 4.80
CA LEU A 1017 18.02 -17.40 4.61
C LEU A 1017 16.89 -17.47 3.57
N ASP A 1018 15.67 -17.13 3.96
CA ASP A 1018 14.48 -17.23 3.11
C ASP A 1018 13.82 -15.85 2.98
N ALA A 1019 14.07 -15.19 1.85
CA ALA A 1019 13.53 -13.86 1.59
C ALA A 1019 12.01 -13.88 1.38
N SER A 1020 11.43 -15.01 0.96
CA SER A 1020 9.99 -15.09 0.66
C SER A 1020 9.09 -14.99 1.90
N VAL A 1021 9.65 -15.24 3.08
CA VAL A 1021 8.96 -15.16 4.37
C VAL A 1021 9.70 -14.27 5.37
N ALA A 1022 10.67 -13.46 4.91
CA ALA A 1022 11.53 -12.59 5.71
C ALA A 1022 12.10 -13.31 6.95
N GLN A 1023 12.70 -14.48 6.73
CA GLN A 1023 13.11 -15.40 7.80
C GLN A 1023 14.58 -15.80 7.70
N ILE A 1024 15.22 -15.89 8.86
CA ILE A 1024 16.48 -16.61 9.06
C ILE A 1024 16.18 -17.83 9.95
N LEU A 1025 16.56 -19.02 9.47
CA LEU A 1025 16.43 -20.27 10.20
C LEU A 1025 17.81 -20.88 10.40
N ILE A 1026 18.14 -21.21 11.65
CA ILE A 1026 19.34 -21.94 12.00
C ILE A 1026 18.88 -23.23 12.67
N ASP A 1027 19.22 -24.36 12.09
CA ASP A 1027 19.00 -25.68 12.65
C ASP A 1027 20.35 -26.25 13.07
N SER A 1028 20.54 -26.47 14.38
CA SER A 1028 21.74 -27.11 14.91
C SER A 1028 21.36 -28.34 15.72
N ALA A 1029 22.15 -29.41 15.56
CA ALA A 1029 22.02 -30.59 16.42
C ALA A 1029 22.50 -30.34 17.87
N ASN A 1030 23.11 -29.18 18.14
CA ASN A 1030 23.55 -28.80 19.48
C ASN A 1030 22.77 -27.58 19.97
N ASP A 1031 22.32 -27.58 21.23
CA ASP A 1031 21.84 -26.37 21.92
C ASP A 1031 22.77 -25.95 23.08
N GLY A 1032 22.86 -24.63 23.28
CA GLY A 1032 23.37 -24.02 24.51
C GLY A 1032 24.87 -23.72 24.56
N GLY A 1033 25.20 -22.46 24.86
CA GLY A 1033 26.43 -22.09 25.56
C GLY A 1033 26.12 -21.94 27.05
N GLY A 1034 26.91 -22.60 27.91
CA GLY A 1034 26.90 -22.49 29.38
C GLY A 1034 25.55 -22.71 30.08
N TYR A 1035 25.39 -23.85 30.77
CA TYR A 1035 24.29 -24.18 31.71
C TYR A 1035 23.00 -24.81 31.15
N SER A 1036 22.94 -25.24 29.88
CA SER A 1036 21.85 -26.14 29.42
C SER A 1036 21.97 -27.52 30.07
N MET A 1037 20.84 -28.10 30.50
CA MET A 1037 20.81 -29.40 31.21
C MET A 1037 20.62 -30.61 30.30
N ASN A 1038 20.27 -30.41 29.03
CA ASN A 1038 20.04 -31.47 28.06
C ASN A 1038 20.42 -30.94 26.67
N ASN A 1039 20.93 -31.80 25.79
CA ASN A 1039 21.16 -31.46 24.39
C ASN A 1039 19.97 -31.92 23.54
N PHE A 1040 18.99 -31.05 23.37
CA PHE A 1040 17.84 -31.27 22.49
C PHE A 1040 18.10 -30.82 21.05
N GLY A 1041 19.21 -30.13 20.77
CA GLY A 1041 19.42 -29.39 19.53
C GLY A 1041 18.52 -28.15 19.47
N THR A 1042 18.87 -27.19 18.62
CA THR A 1042 18.15 -25.91 18.54
C THR A 1042 17.70 -25.59 17.13
N ILE A 1043 16.49 -25.06 17.04
CA ILE A 1043 15.97 -24.35 15.89
C ILE A 1043 15.80 -22.89 16.32
N ILE A 1044 16.64 -22.01 15.78
CA ILE A 1044 16.54 -20.56 15.98
C ILE A 1044 15.86 -19.97 14.74
N LYS A 1045 14.76 -19.26 14.97
CA LYS A 1045 13.98 -18.61 13.92
C LYS A 1045 13.88 -17.11 14.22
N LEU A 1046 14.44 -16.30 13.33
CA LEU A 1046 14.21 -14.87 13.28
C LEU A 1046 13.20 -14.63 12.16
N ASN A 1047 12.02 -14.12 12.48
CA ASN A 1047 10.99 -13.89 11.48
C ASN A 1047 10.45 -12.46 11.60
N ALA A 1048 10.81 -11.62 10.62
CA ALA A 1048 10.41 -10.23 10.59
C ALA A 1048 8.90 -10.06 10.35
N SER A 1049 8.27 -10.94 9.57
CA SER A 1049 6.82 -10.89 9.33
C SER A 1049 5.98 -11.17 10.59
N GLN A 1050 6.52 -11.93 11.54
CA GLN A 1050 5.89 -12.22 12.83
C GLN A 1050 6.44 -11.34 13.97
N GLY A 1051 7.45 -10.49 13.69
CA GLY A 1051 8.16 -9.71 14.70
C GLY A 1051 8.85 -10.55 15.78
N MET A 1052 9.11 -11.84 15.52
CA MET A 1052 9.44 -12.82 16.56
C MET A 1052 10.87 -13.36 16.42
N LEU A 1053 11.58 -13.42 17.55
CA LEU A 1053 12.77 -14.23 17.75
C LEU A 1053 12.36 -15.47 18.55
N GLU A 1054 12.25 -16.62 17.89
CA GLU A 1054 11.90 -17.90 18.52
C GLU A 1054 13.13 -18.82 18.58
N VAL A 1055 13.27 -19.52 19.72
CA VAL A 1055 14.17 -20.64 19.91
C VAL A 1055 13.33 -21.85 20.32
N ARG A 1056 13.46 -22.94 19.58
CA ARG A 1056 12.76 -24.20 19.84
C ARG A 1056 13.74 -25.37 19.94
N ALA A 1057 13.47 -26.31 20.84
CA ALA A 1057 14.15 -27.60 20.86
C ALA A 1057 13.92 -28.37 19.54
N LYS A 1058 14.99 -28.85 18.92
CA LYS A 1058 14.90 -29.68 17.70
C LYS A 1058 14.27 -31.04 18.01
N ASN A 1059 14.68 -31.64 19.13
CA ASN A 1059 14.17 -32.91 19.65
C ASN A 1059 13.43 -32.67 20.97
N SER A 1060 12.23 -32.08 20.90
CA SER A 1060 11.45 -31.72 22.08
C SER A 1060 11.13 -32.93 22.98
N PRO A 1061 11.24 -32.82 24.32
CA PRO A 1061 10.83 -33.88 25.23
C PRO A 1061 9.31 -34.05 25.26
N SER A 1062 8.81 -35.23 25.63
CA SER A 1062 7.37 -35.56 25.62
C SER A 1062 6.47 -34.67 26.48
N TYR A 1063 7.04 -33.92 27.43
CA TYR A 1063 6.33 -33.07 28.38
C TYR A 1063 6.40 -31.57 28.06
N SER A 1064 7.10 -31.14 27.00
CA SER A 1064 7.21 -29.73 26.61
C SER A 1064 7.69 -29.58 25.17
N THR A 1065 7.18 -28.57 24.46
CA THR A 1065 7.66 -28.26 23.11
C THR A 1065 9.05 -27.60 23.09
N GLY A 1066 9.57 -27.19 24.25
CA GLY A 1066 10.90 -26.57 24.35
C GLY A 1066 10.98 -25.21 23.67
N THR A 1067 9.91 -24.40 23.75
CA THR A 1067 9.78 -23.15 22.99
C THR A 1067 9.97 -21.94 23.91
N ALA A 1068 10.88 -21.06 23.52
CA ALA A 1068 11.03 -19.72 24.07
C ALA A 1068 11.01 -18.70 22.93
N TYR A 1069 10.36 -17.57 23.11
CA TYR A 1069 10.37 -16.50 22.13
C TYR A 1069 10.30 -15.12 22.76
N LEU A 1070 10.87 -14.16 22.03
CA LEU A 1070 10.70 -12.73 22.23
C LEU A 1070 9.89 -12.20 21.05
N SER A 1071 8.87 -11.41 21.34
CA SER A 1071 8.07 -10.70 20.34
C SER A 1071 7.72 -9.30 20.86
N PRO A 1072 7.08 -8.43 20.05
CA PRO A 1072 6.58 -7.14 20.54
C PRO A 1072 5.59 -7.30 21.70
N ASN A 1073 5.03 -8.50 21.88
CA ASN A 1073 4.05 -8.83 22.91
C ASN A 1073 4.68 -9.40 24.20
N GLY A 1074 6.01 -9.57 24.26
CA GLY A 1074 6.72 -9.94 25.49
C GLY A 1074 7.68 -11.12 25.35
N ILE A 1075 8.16 -11.60 26.50
CA ILE A 1075 9.07 -12.75 26.63
C ILE A 1075 8.27 -13.95 27.11
N PHE A 1076 8.28 -15.02 26.34
CA PHE A 1076 7.65 -16.29 26.68
C PHE A 1076 8.70 -17.38 26.74
N ALA A 1077 8.73 -18.17 27.82
CA ALA A 1077 9.47 -19.42 27.86
C ALA A 1077 8.59 -20.51 28.47
N ASN A 1078 8.23 -21.53 27.68
CA ASN A 1078 7.40 -22.63 28.18
C ASN A 1078 8.19 -23.79 28.76
N LEU A 1079 9.49 -23.83 28.45
CA LEU A 1079 10.40 -24.80 29.01
C LEU A 1079 11.33 -24.05 29.92
N ALA A 1080 11.11 -24.28 31.20
CA ALA A 1080 12.02 -23.84 32.23
C ALA A 1080 13.25 -24.78 32.24
N GLY A 1081 14.03 -24.71 31.17
CA GLY A 1081 15.18 -25.56 30.86
C GLY A 1081 16.53 -24.94 31.19
N THR A 1082 16.53 -23.67 31.62
CA THR A 1082 17.71 -23.01 32.19
C THR A 1082 17.72 -23.30 33.68
N ASN A 1083 18.79 -23.91 34.16
CA ASN A 1083 18.97 -24.07 35.59
C ASN A 1083 19.23 -22.68 36.19
N ALA A 1084 18.34 -22.19 37.05
CA ALA A 1084 18.52 -20.91 37.75
C ALA A 1084 19.64 -20.96 38.82
N MET A 1085 20.36 -22.08 38.90
CA MET A 1085 21.41 -22.37 39.88
C MET A 1085 22.63 -23.06 39.20
N PRO A 1086 23.87 -22.82 39.66
CA PRO A 1086 25.08 -23.50 39.14
C PRO A 1086 25.12 -25.02 39.41
N SER A 1087 25.87 -25.79 38.59
CA SER A 1087 25.93 -27.27 38.60
C SER A 1087 26.40 -27.92 39.91
N TYR A 1088 27.18 -27.21 40.73
CA TYR A 1088 27.69 -27.72 42.01
C TYR A 1088 26.69 -27.57 43.19
N THR A 1089 25.54 -26.89 42.98
CA THR A 1089 24.50 -26.67 44.04
C THR A 1089 23.58 -27.87 44.29
N GLY A 1090 23.57 -28.86 43.40
CA GLY A 1090 22.79 -30.10 43.54
C GLY A 1090 21.26 -30.00 43.34
N TYR A 1091 20.70 -28.78 43.28
CA TYR A 1091 19.27 -28.53 43.01
C TYR A 1091 19.03 -28.08 41.56
N THR A 1092 17.88 -28.45 40.98
CA THR A 1092 17.45 -28.01 39.63
C THR A 1092 16.23 -27.12 39.76
N HIS A 1093 16.42 -25.80 39.64
CA HIS A 1093 15.30 -24.85 39.70
C HIS A 1093 15.02 -24.31 38.31
N ARG A 1094 13.79 -24.59 37.87
CA ARG A 1094 13.32 -24.33 36.52
C ARG A 1094 12.59 -22.97 36.52
N GLY A 1095 13.22 -21.94 35.95
CA GLY A 1095 12.61 -20.61 35.75
C GLY A 1095 12.27 -20.32 34.29
N ALA A 1096 11.20 -19.54 34.05
CA ALA A 1096 10.68 -19.22 32.71
C ALA A 1096 10.79 -17.74 32.30
N ILE A 1097 10.61 -16.74 33.18
CA ILE A 1097 10.60 -15.31 32.81
C ILE A 1097 11.20 -14.45 33.96
N VAL A 1098 11.93 -13.36 33.63
CA VAL A 1098 12.51 -12.37 34.56
C VAL A 1098 12.21 -10.93 34.05
N GLY A 1099 11.53 -10.05 34.82
CA GLY A 1099 11.39 -8.62 34.44
C GLY A 1099 10.54 -7.71 35.36
N MET A 1100 11.07 -6.50 35.70
CA MET A 1100 10.67 -5.47 36.70
C MET A 1100 9.36 -4.68 36.45
N GLY A 1101 8.78 -4.02 37.48
CA GLY A 1101 7.47 -3.35 37.41
C GLY A 1101 7.30 -2.11 38.30
N PHE A 1102 6.62 -1.09 37.77
CA PHE A 1102 6.30 0.20 38.41
C PHE A 1102 4.86 0.62 38.07
N ALA A 1103 4.12 1.15 39.05
CA ALA A 1103 2.79 1.75 38.92
C ALA A 1103 2.45 2.56 40.19
N ASN A 1104 1.43 3.40 40.12
CA ASN A 1104 1.08 4.35 41.17
C ASN A 1104 -0.33 4.05 41.71
N VAL A 1105 -0.41 3.28 42.79
CA VAL A 1105 -1.67 2.87 43.44
C VAL A 1105 -1.99 3.81 44.62
N ALA A 1106 -3.23 4.29 44.73
CA ALA A 1106 -3.66 5.26 45.75
C ALA A 1106 -3.90 4.61 47.13
N LYS A 1107 -3.44 5.27 48.20
CA LYS A 1107 -3.44 4.76 49.59
C LYS A 1107 -4.84 4.57 50.21
N SER A 1108 -5.88 5.19 49.64
CA SER A 1108 -7.24 5.20 50.20
C SER A 1108 -8.05 3.93 49.93
N ASP A 1109 -7.64 3.07 48.99
CA ASP A 1109 -8.26 1.75 48.76
C ASP A 1109 -7.87 0.73 49.85
N TRP A 1110 -7.03 1.13 50.80
CA TRP A 1110 -6.54 0.29 51.89
C TRP A 1110 -7.60 0.17 52.99
N GLN A 1111 -8.64 -0.63 52.73
CA GLN A 1111 -9.65 -0.98 53.71
C GLN A 1111 -9.17 -2.09 54.65
N LEU A 1112 -9.66 -2.02 55.89
CA LEU A 1112 -9.38 -3.03 56.89
C LEU A 1112 -9.93 -4.40 56.42
N ASN A 1113 -9.03 -5.34 56.10
CA ASN A 1113 -9.34 -6.73 55.71
C ASN A 1113 -9.90 -6.97 54.31
N ALA A 1114 -9.57 -6.09 53.37
CA ALA A 1114 -9.81 -6.31 51.94
C ALA A 1114 -8.53 -6.76 51.23
N LEU A 1115 -8.65 -7.43 50.07
CA LEU A 1115 -7.52 -7.72 49.18
C LEU A 1115 -7.06 -6.41 48.54
N GLU A 1116 -5.84 -5.96 48.87
CA GLU A 1116 -5.30 -4.69 48.37
C GLU A 1116 -4.77 -4.84 46.94
N THR A 1117 -4.97 -3.81 46.11
CA THR A 1117 -4.34 -3.69 44.79
C THR A 1117 -2.85 -3.35 44.97
N ILE A 1118 -1.93 -4.13 44.40
CA ILE A 1118 -0.46 -3.93 44.54
C ILE A 1118 0.25 -3.83 43.17
N VAL A 1119 1.44 -3.23 43.18
CA VAL A 1119 2.37 -3.21 42.04
C VAL A 1119 3.55 -4.12 42.35
N ALA A 1120 3.85 -5.10 41.49
CA ALA A 1120 4.96 -6.02 41.68
C ALA A 1120 5.85 -6.08 40.44
N GLY A 1121 7.17 -6.03 40.63
CA GLY A 1121 8.15 -6.21 39.56
C GLY A 1121 8.48 -7.65 39.24
N VAL A 1122 8.02 -8.62 40.02
CA VAL A 1122 7.92 -10.04 39.66
C VAL A 1122 6.73 -10.58 40.48
N TYR A 1123 5.76 -11.24 39.86
CA TYR A 1123 4.56 -11.76 40.55
C TYR A 1123 4.40 -13.27 40.32
N GLY A 1124 4.18 -14.02 41.41
CA GLY A 1124 4.07 -15.46 41.37
C GLY A 1124 3.03 -16.00 42.36
N LYS A 1125 2.06 -16.79 41.86
CA LYS A 1125 1.01 -17.48 42.65
C LYS A 1125 0.75 -18.86 42.04
N ALA A 1126 0.58 -19.87 42.88
CA ALA A 1126 0.20 -21.20 42.43
C ALA A 1126 -0.93 -21.77 43.30
N SER A 1127 -1.83 -22.51 42.66
CA SER A 1127 -2.97 -23.20 43.27
C SER A 1127 -2.99 -24.64 42.74
N ASN A 1128 -3.29 -25.60 43.60
CA ASN A 1128 -3.44 -27.00 43.21
C ASN A 1128 -4.73 -27.55 43.85
N SER A 1129 -5.58 -28.18 43.05
CA SER A 1129 -6.81 -28.83 43.50
C SER A 1129 -6.61 -30.30 43.91
N GLY A 1130 -5.40 -30.85 43.74
CA GLY A 1130 -4.96 -32.11 44.34
C GLY A 1130 -4.43 -31.95 45.77
N THR A 1131 -3.95 -33.04 46.40
CA THR A 1131 -3.48 -33.04 47.80
C THR A 1131 -2.06 -32.50 48.02
N ALA A 1132 -1.36 -32.05 46.96
CA ALA A 1132 0.01 -31.53 47.04
C ALA A 1132 0.05 -30.00 47.14
N PRO A 1133 1.03 -29.40 47.86
CA PRO A 1133 1.10 -27.96 48.03
C PRO A 1133 1.56 -27.23 46.74
N ALA A 1134 0.96 -26.07 46.46
CA ALA A 1134 1.34 -25.18 45.36
C ALA A 1134 2.03 -23.91 45.88
N PHE A 1135 3.12 -23.48 45.24
CA PHE A 1135 3.90 -22.30 45.63
C PHE A 1135 4.04 -21.32 44.46
N GLY A 1136 3.76 -20.03 44.69
CA GLY A 1136 3.80 -19.00 43.64
C GLY A 1136 5.20 -18.61 43.17
N GLY A 1137 6.22 -18.93 43.97
CA GLY A 1137 7.64 -18.78 43.69
C GLY A 1137 8.38 -19.44 44.85
N PHE A 1138 9.62 -19.88 44.64
CA PHE A 1138 10.44 -20.52 45.67
C PHE A 1138 11.79 -19.83 45.74
N PHE A 1139 12.15 -19.32 46.91
CA PHE A 1139 13.36 -18.51 47.15
C PHE A 1139 14.04 -19.04 48.41
N TYR A 1140 15.25 -19.62 48.28
CA TYR A 1140 15.90 -20.39 49.35
C TYR A 1140 16.54 -19.50 50.43
N GLU A 1141 17.01 -18.31 50.05
CA GLU A 1141 17.49 -17.25 50.94
C GLU A 1141 17.06 -15.91 50.34
N LEU A 1142 16.39 -15.08 51.14
CA LEU A 1142 15.74 -13.85 50.66
C LEU A 1142 16.18 -12.68 51.52
N TYR A 1143 17.07 -11.84 51.00
CA TYR A 1143 17.30 -10.50 51.55
C TYR A 1143 16.23 -9.55 50.99
N ALA A 1144 15.17 -9.34 51.77
CA ALA A 1144 14.07 -8.44 51.39
C ALA A 1144 14.20 -7.11 52.14
N GLY A 1145 14.64 -6.05 51.45
CA GLY A 1145 14.51 -4.69 51.95
C GLY A 1145 13.04 -4.25 51.89
N GLY A 1146 12.33 -4.28 53.03
CA GLY A 1146 10.92 -3.86 53.13
C GLY A 1146 9.88 -4.98 52.99
N LEU A 1147 10.08 -6.12 53.68
CA LEU A 1147 9.11 -7.24 53.72
C LEU A 1147 7.74 -6.81 54.30
N THR A 1148 6.66 -6.97 53.52
CA THR A 1148 5.28 -6.74 53.96
C THR A 1148 4.53 -8.08 54.04
N LEU A 1149 3.92 -8.38 55.19
CA LEU A 1149 3.16 -9.62 55.44
C LEU A 1149 1.67 -9.45 55.14
N GLY A 1150 0.97 -10.56 54.84
CA GLY A 1150 -0.48 -10.57 54.61
C GLY A 1150 -1.25 -10.31 55.90
N LYS A 1151 -1.85 -9.12 56.02
CA LYS A 1151 -2.46 -8.62 57.27
C LYS A 1151 -3.96 -8.91 57.38
N ARG A 1152 -4.40 -9.40 58.53
CA ARG A 1152 -5.81 -9.49 58.95
C ARG A 1152 -6.04 -8.82 60.30
N ALA A 1153 -6.87 -7.79 60.34
CA ALA A 1153 -7.36 -7.13 61.53
C ALA A 1153 -8.65 -7.75 62.11
N ILE A 1154 -8.85 -7.65 63.43
CA ILE A 1154 -10.07 -8.11 64.10
C ILE A 1154 -10.61 -6.96 64.96
N SER A 1155 -11.80 -6.43 64.66
CA SER A 1155 -12.37 -5.26 65.35
C SER A 1155 -13.76 -5.52 65.94
N GLY A 1156 -14.09 -4.80 67.01
CA GLY A 1156 -15.37 -4.88 67.73
C GLY A 1156 -15.34 -5.74 69.00
N THR A 1157 -16.52 -6.02 69.55
CA THR A 1157 -16.70 -6.71 70.85
C THR A 1157 -17.12 -8.16 70.62
N LYS A 1158 -16.51 -9.14 71.32
CA LYS A 1158 -16.84 -10.59 71.30
C LYS A 1158 -16.97 -11.21 69.90
N LYS A 1159 -15.95 -11.09 69.06
CA LYS A 1159 -15.94 -11.66 67.70
C LYS A 1159 -15.41 -13.09 67.67
N THR A 1160 -15.87 -13.88 66.69
CA THR A 1160 -15.28 -15.18 66.32
C THR A 1160 -14.82 -15.10 64.86
N VAL A 1161 -13.54 -15.36 64.59
CA VAL A 1161 -12.92 -15.19 63.26
C VAL A 1161 -12.16 -16.45 62.85
N TYR A 1162 -12.22 -16.82 61.57
CA TYR A 1162 -11.49 -17.95 61.01
C TYR A 1162 -10.48 -17.48 59.96
N LEU A 1163 -9.21 -17.85 60.12
CA LEU A 1163 -8.12 -17.40 59.26
C LEU A 1163 -7.99 -18.24 57.98
N ASN A 1164 -7.55 -17.59 56.90
CA ASN A 1164 -7.16 -18.20 55.63
C ASN A 1164 -5.64 -18.36 55.53
N ALA A 1165 -5.14 -19.14 54.56
CA ALA A 1165 -3.71 -19.41 54.42
C ALA A 1165 -2.85 -18.16 54.10
N ALA A 1166 -3.44 -17.07 53.59
CA ALA A 1166 -2.73 -15.82 53.31
C ALA A 1166 -2.65 -14.86 54.52
N ASP A 1167 -3.44 -15.11 55.58
CA ASP A 1167 -3.49 -14.28 56.78
C ASP A 1167 -2.29 -14.63 57.69
N THR A 1168 -1.19 -13.92 57.54
CA THR A 1168 0.11 -14.21 58.20
C THR A 1168 0.49 -13.19 59.28
N MET A 1169 -0.21 -12.05 59.35
CA MET A 1169 -0.11 -11.06 60.43
C MET A 1169 -1.49 -10.65 60.93
N ILE A 1170 -1.81 -10.94 62.18
CA ILE A 1170 -3.13 -10.74 62.78
C ILE A 1170 -3.09 -9.60 63.81
N ILE A 1171 -3.93 -8.58 63.65
CA ILE A 1171 -3.96 -7.42 64.55
C ILE A 1171 -5.34 -7.26 65.20
N GLY A 1172 -5.42 -7.35 66.52
CA GLY A 1172 -6.65 -7.22 67.28
C GLY A 1172 -6.91 -5.79 67.76
N TYR A 1173 -8.07 -5.26 67.39
CA TYR A 1173 -8.63 -3.96 67.75
C TYR A 1173 -9.85 -4.14 68.68
N THR A 1174 -9.93 -5.28 69.37
CA THR A 1174 -11.10 -5.68 70.15
C THR A 1174 -11.11 -5.05 71.53
N SER A 1175 -12.29 -4.73 72.07
CA SER A 1175 -12.46 -4.18 73.43
C SER A 1175 -12.86 -5.24 74.48
N ASP A 1176 -13.10 -6.48 74.05
CA ASP A 1176 -13.44 -7.64 74.89
C ASP A 1176 -12.87 -8.93 74.23
N THR A 1177 -12.99 -10.07 74.92
CA THR A 1177 -12.44 -11.36 74.48
C THR A 1177 -13.04 -11.82 73.16
N SER A 1178 -12.21 -12.03 72.14
CA SER A 1178 -12.59 -12.50 70.81
C SER A 1178 -11.84 -13.77 70.43
N ILE A 1179 -12.52 -14.74 69.80
CA ILE A 1179 -11.98 -16.06 69.44
C ILE A 1179 -11.46 -16.05 68.00
N VAL A 1180 -10.25 -16.56 67.77
CA VAL A 1180 -9.59 -16.60 66.46
C VAL A 1180 -9.15 -18.02 66.14
N TYR A 1181 -9.63 -18.59 65.05
CA TYR A 1181 -9.27 -19.92 64.61
C TYR A 1181 -8.17 -19.89 63.54
N LEU A 1182 -7.09 -20.64 63.77
CA LEU A 1182 -5.95 -20.78 62.83
C LEU A 1182 -6.38 -21.39 61.47
N PRO A 1183 -5.55 -21.27 60.41
CA PRO A 1183 -5.90 -21.82 59.10
C PRO A 1183 -6.26 -23.32 59.12
N ALA A 1184 -7.24 -23.72 58.31
CA ALA A 1184 -7.74 -25.10 58.25
C ALA A 1184 -6.81 -26.07 57.49
N ASN A 1185 -6.05 -25.58 56.51
CA ASN A 1185 -5.11 -26.37 55.69
C ASN A 1185 -3.74 -25.67 55.65
N PRO A 1186 -3.02 -25.60 56.77
CA PRO A 1186 -1.72 -24.95 56.80
C PRO A 1186 -0.65 -25.78 56.09
N LYS A 1187 0.37 -25.08 55.58
CA LYS A 1187 1.56 -25.72 54.99
C LYS A 1187 2.66 -25.77 56.04
N GLU A 1188 3.45 -26.83 56.05
CA GLU A 1188 4.59 -26.94 56.97
C GLU A 1188 5.52 -25.72 56.84
N GLY A 1189 5.91 -25.15 57.98
CA GLY A 1189 6.68 -23.90 58.06
C GLY A 1189 5.85 -22.62 57.94
N GLN A 1190 4.52 -22.70 57.79
CA GLN A 1190 3.67 -21.51 57.75
C GLN A 1190 3.69 -20.77 59.09
N VAL A 1191 3.99 -19.46 59.04
CA VAL A 1191 4.09 -18.60 60.22
C VAL A 1191 2.92 -17.61 60.26
N VAL A 1192 2.28 -17.50 61.42
CA VAL A 1192 1.22 -16.51 61.71
C VAL A 1192 1.61 -15.69 62.93
N TRP A 1193 1.81 -14.40 62.72
CA TRP A 1193 2.07 -13.43 63.79
C TRP A 1193 0.76 -12.87 64.33
N VAL A 1194 0.70 -12.61 65.63
CA VAL A 1194 -0.49 -12.09 66.31
C VAL A 1194 -0.11 -10.92 67.22
N LYS A 1195 -0.88 -9.83 67.20
CA LYS A 1195 -0.72 -8.67 68.09
C LYS A 1195 -2.08 -8.13 68.54
N GLN A 1196 -2.32 -8.03 69.84
CA GLN A 1196 -3.49 -7.35 70.38
C GLN A 1196 -3.15 -5.89 70.73
N TRP A 1197 -3.87 -4.93 70.16
CA TRP A 1197 -3.63 -3.50 70.36
C TRP A 1197 -4.65 -2.81 71.29
N TRP A 1198 -5.95 -3.10 71.15
CA TRP A 1198 -6.99 -2.44 71.98
C TRP A 1198 -7.30 -3.23 73.27
N THR A 1199 -8.21 -2.71 74.11
CA THR A 1199 -8.39 -3.12 75.52
C THR A 1199 -8.86 -4.56 75.78
N GLY A 1200 -9.23 -5.33 74.75
CA GLY A 1200 -9.68 -6.72 74.87
C GLY A 1200 -8.57 -7.77 74.80
N THR A 1201 -8.99 -9.04 74.65
CA THR A 1201 -8.12 -10.23 74.55
C THR A 1201 -8.42 -11.01 73.27
N MET A 1202 -7.39 -11.49 72.56
CA MET A 1202 -7.53 -12.45 71.46
C MET A 1202 -7.25 -13.87 71.93
N ARG A 1203 -8.26 -14.74 71.85
CA ARG A 1203 -8.17 -16.17 72.18
C ARG A 1203 -7.98 -16.99 70.91
N VAL A 1204 -6.76 -17.46 70.66
CA VAL A 1204 -6.42 -18.23 69.46
C VAL A 1204 -6.64 -19.73 69.69
N ARG A 1205 -7.31 -20.40 68.76
CA ARG A 1205 -7.66 -21.83 68.79
C ARG A 1205 -7.26 -22.54 67.49
N PRO A 1206 -6.95 -23.85 67.52
CA PRO A 1206 -6.81 -24.61 66.30
C PRO A 1206 -8.19 -24.84 65.67
N ARG A 1207 -8.26 -24.92 64.33
CA ARG A 1207 -9.54 -24.98 63.62
C ARG A 1207 -10.07 -26.40 63.40
N THR A 1208 -9.23 -27.34 62.96
CA THR A 1208 -9.62 -28.72 62.65
C THR A 1208 -8.43 -29.65 62.81
N GLY A 1209 -8.49 -30.64 63.71
CA GLY A 1209 -7.53 -31.76 63.84
C GLY A 1209 -6.10 -31.41 64.28
N HIS A 1210 -5.70 -30.14 64.19
CA HIS A 1210 -4.39 -29.65 64.61
C HIS A 1210 -4.35 -29.30 66.09
N HIS A 1211 -3.16 -29.32 66.67
CA HIS A 1211 -2.92 -29.09 68.09
C HIS A 1211 -2.07 -27.83 68.32
N ILE A 1212 -2.11 -27.25 69.52
CA ILE A 1212 -1.28 -26.09 69.91
C ILE A 1212 -0.34 -26.49 71.05
N TYR A 1213 0.94 -26.11 70.95
CA TYR A 1213 1.94 -26.36 71.97
C TYR A 1213 2.82 -25.12 72.16
N ASP A 1214 3.02 -24.67 73.39
CA ASP A 1214 4.07 -23.71 73.77
C ASP A 1214 5.24 -24.41 74.50
N ASP A 1215 4.96 -25.56 75.12
CA ASP A 1215 5.92 -26.49 75.68
C ASP A 1215 5.60 -27.96 75.31
N ASN A 1216 5.95 -28.93 76.15
CA ASN A 1216 5.66 -30.35 75.91
C ASN A 1216 4.20 -30.75 76.26
N THR A 1217 3.35 -29.81 76.64
CA THR A 1217 1.94 -29.99 76.98
C THR A 1217 1.02 -29.30 75.97
N GLU A 1218 -0.10 -29.95 75.66
CA GLU A 1218 -1.04 -29.43 74.67
C GLU A 1218 -1.93 -28.34 75.25
N ASN A 1219 -2.06 -27.24 74.53
CA ASN A 1219 -2.92 -26.12 74.88
C ASN A 1219 -4.22 -26.19 74.07
N GLU A 1220 -5.37 -26.05 74.74
CA GLU A 1220 -6.67 -25.99 74.06
C GLU A 1220 -6.86 -24.64 73.32
N TYR A 1221 -6.29 -23.58 73.88
CA TYR A 1221 -6.29 -22.22 73.33
C TYR A 1221 -5.11 -21.43 73.89
N TYR A 1222 -4.80 -20.29 73.26
CA TYR A 1222 -3.78 -19.36 73.77
C TYR A 1222 -4.27 -17.91 73.70
N ASP A 1223 -4.14 -17.17 74.81
CA ASP A 1223 -4.69 -15.82 74.96
C ASP A 1223 -3.63 -14.71 74.82
N PHE A 1224 -3.95 -13.68 74.04
CA PHE A 1224 -3.16 -12.46 73.91
C PHE A 1224 -3.98 -11.24 74.36
N ASP A 1225 -3.70 -10.77 75.58
CA ASP A 1225 -4.28 -9.54 76.14
C ASP A 1225 -3.71 -8.27 75.50
N CYS A 1226 -4.33 -7.12 75.77
CA CYS A 1226 -3.88 -5.80 75.35
C CYS A 1226 -2.35 -5.61 75.49
N GLY A 1227 -1.69 -5.31 74.37
CA GLY A 1227 -0.25 -5.09 74.28
C GLY A 1227 0.60 -6.34 74.03
N ARG A 1228 0.06 -7.57 74.14
CA ARG A 1228 0.83 -8.81 73.88
C ARG A 1228 0.92 -9.15 72.39
N ALA A 1229 1.99 -9.82 72.01
CA ALA A 1229 2.18 -10.42 70.69
C ALA A 1229 2.67 -11.86 70.79
N GLY A 1230 2.55 -12.59 69.69
CA GLY A 1230 3.09 -13.94 69.57
C GLY A 1230 3.18 -14.39 68.13
N MET A 1231 3.73 -15.59 67.96
CA MET A 1231 3.90 -16.25 66.68
C MET A 1231 3.49 -17.71 66.80
N PHE A 1232 2.78 -18.17 65.78
CA PHE A 1232 2.42 -19.56 65.59
C PHE A 1232 3.17 -20.09 64.37
N VAL A 1233 3.90 -21.19 64.53
CA VAL A 1233 4.60 -21.87 63.43
C VAL A 1233 3.98 -23.25 63.25
N PHE A 1234 3.42 -23.51 62.06
CA PHE A 1234 2.89 -24.84 61.77
C PHE A 1234 4.02 -25.79 61.42
N THR A 1235 4.05 -26.94 62.07
CA THR A 1235 5.04 -27.99 61.83
C THR A 1235 4.35 -29.34 61.81
N ILE A 1236 4.94 -30.27 61.06
CA ILE A 1236 4.52 -31.66 61.06
C ILE A 1236 5.63 -32.49 61.69
N GLY A 1237 5.45 -32.85 62.97
CA GLY A 1237 6.47 -33.55 63.76
C GLY A 1237 6.05 -34.96 64.14
N TYR A 1238 7.01 -35.81 64.46
CA TYR A 1238 6.74 -37.08 65.14
C TYR A 1238 7.16 -36.96 66.60
N ILE A 1239 6.19 -37.04 67.50
CA ILE A 1239 6.45 -37.07 68.93
C ILE A 1239 6.57 -38.54 69.34
N THR A 1240 7.69 -38.89 69.98
CA THR A 1240 7.94 -40.24 70.48
C THR A 1240 7.68 -40.25 71.98
N SER A 1241 6.71 -41.05 72.41
CA SER A 1241 6.47 -41.32 73.84
C SER A 1241 6.55 -42.84 74.06
N GLY A 1242 7.55 -43.28 74.81
CA GLY A 1242 7.91 -44.70 74.90
C GLY A 1242 8.27 -45.29 73.53
N ASN A 1243 7.62 -46.38 73.15
CA ASN A 1243 7.84 -47.07 71.86
C ASN A 1243 6.90 -46.59 70.74
N THR A 1244 6.01 -45.64 71.01
CA THR A 1244 5.01 -45.18 70.04
C THR A 1244 5.44 -43.82 69.46
N LYS A 1245 5.61 -43.77 68.13
CA LYS A 1245 5.80 -42.53 67.38
C LYS A 1245 4.47 -42.09 66.79
N THR A 1246 3.99 -40.92 67.21
CA THR A 1246 2.73 -40.36 66.70
C THR A 1246 3.02 -39.12 65.87
N LYS A 1247 2.54 -39.12 64.62
CA LYS A 1247 2.56 -37.92 63.76
C LYS A 1247 1.62 -36.87 64.38
N LYS A 1248 2.13 -35.66 64.56
CA LYS A 1248 1.41 -34.51 65.09
C LYS A 1248 1.53 -33.35 64.13
N GLU A 1249 0.38 -32.83 63.74
CA GLU A 1249 0.24 -31.62 62.95
C GLU A 1249 -0.09 -30.49 63.93
N ALA A 1250 0.93 -29.70 64.25
CA ALA A 1250 0.94 -28.85 65.42
C ALA A 1250 1.33 -27.41 65.09
N TRP A 1251 0.74 -26.48 65.82
CA TRP A 1251 1.16 -25.09 65.85
C TRP A 1251 1.99 -24.86 67.10
N LEU A 1252 3.26 -24.54 66.91
CA LEU A 1252 4.17 -24.16 67.98
C LEU A 1252 4.03 -22.67 68.26
N VAL A 1253 3.82 -22.31 69.52
CA VAL A 1253 3.54 -20.94 69.94
C VAL A 1253 4.75 -20.37 70.66
N SER A 1254 5.04 -19.12 70.35
CA SER A 1254 5.89 -18.28 71.18
C SER A 1254 5.16 -16.99 71.46
N ALA A 1255 5.13 -16.56 72.72
CA ALA A 1255 4.41 -15.38 73.15
C ALA A 1255 5.34 -14.43 73.90
N TRP A 1256 5.14 -13.15 73.68
CA TRP A 1256 5.96 -12.09 74.26
C TRP A 1256 5.12 -10.83 74.47
N LYS A 1257 5.51 -10.05 75.46
CA LYS A 1257 4.92 -8.73 75.73
C LYS A 1257 5.99 -7.69 75.40
N TRP A 1258 5.68 -6.80 74.46
CA TRP A 1258 6.51 -5.62 74.22
C TRP A 1258 6.12 -4.54 75.22
#